data_AF-A0A8H5QVL8-F1
#
_entry.id   AF-A0A8H5QVL8-F1
#
_cell.length_a   1.000
_cell.length_b   1.000
_cell.length_c   1.000
_cell.angle_alpha   90.00
_cell.angle_beta   90.00
_cell.angle_gamma   90.00
#
_symmetry.space_group_name_H-M   'P 1'
#
loop_
_entity.id
_entity.type
_entity.pdbx_description
1 polymer ?
#
loop_
_entity_poly.entity_id
_entity_poly.type
_entity_poly.pdbx_seq_one_letter_code
_entity_poly.pdbx_strand_id
1 'polypeptide(L)'
;MNIRILGMAALLGLFTVPGQAVSPCPLFGPDLPIPTALGDDNSIKNTLSEILQLVPSLSIDFQNTSFSIDIYPAADKRPLFSYHHSAADHGHGVQVVDDTAVYRIGSISKLLTAYVYLLEVGDVSFNQPVTRYVPELADISARLRNESASALKHVDWDAITIGALASHMAGIPRDFPSPASTDHQLEQLGFPPVRPADFAYCGKSVLYPCNRTAFFDAIRTRHPVEAAFSTPIYSNIGYQIMAYALENITGTAYPKILTRQLILPLGLNSTSYAKPANTDSSIIPGSPSSSWYDVDTRDEGPAAGIYSSIADLRRIGRSILTYEMLSPSQTRRWMKPVSFTADPQVAVGAPWEIARVPSTGGTSWMYTKGGQLGMYSSLMALLPDWGVGLTVLAAGIDAPQVVGMIPAAIVSKLVPALEQAAKRQARQSHSGQYGDERNGMTLTVQDSLPGLGVTSWLVDGRDMFDSIRLMVSESSTSLGNVSMRLYPTGLQTQTDGKARLESWRAVYEIIDAASPSSPYCASWFSVDSVTYGGVSIDEFVIDLSADGTSQGITISAFDSRLERPSMDYKVIVAAVHAAPVFMNKAATTDKVINLIERAGKDNIELLVFPETFIPGYPYWIECYPPLQQVGALAKYADESVVVQGGDEIARISAACRRNGVAISLGISERIAQGYTLFNSQVNIDANGTLLGVHRKLQPTYVERSVWAQGGGHTLRTYKLTASGRPFNLGGLCCWEHTMNGARQALITQHEHIHAGAWPALSTMAGFEPVADSQIEALMKAHALTAQVFVITASNYVDDTCIEWMEKNLGKQEFVKAGGGWSAVIHPFCSFLAGPHTGAEEKLVKAEVDLSQLGQVKVWVDATGHYSRPEILKFSFDDQPLWADEKLASGRLSAVENSPGEEPVPKESV
;
A
#
# COMPACT_ATOMS: atom_id res chain seq x y z
N MET A 1 -34.85 -21.95 6.91
CA MET A 1 -35.07 -23.03 5.93
C MET A 1 -33.72 -23.32 5.31
N ASN A 2 -32.97 -24.28 5.86
CA ASN A 2 -31.60 -24.59 5.42
C ASN A 2 -31.66 -25.30 4.07
N ILE A 3 -31.63 -24.54 2.98
CA ILE A 3 -31.22 -25.08 1.68
C ILE A 3 -29.74 -25.43 1.87
N ARG A 4 -29.46 -26.71 2.20
CA ARG A 4 -28.11 -27.25 2.10
C ARG A 4 -27.70 -27.04 0.65
N ILE A 5 -26.70 -26.18 0.43
CA ILE A 5 -26.10 -26.00 -0.89
C ILE A 5 -25.45 -27.35 -1.23
N LEU A 6 -26.18 -28.21 -1.92
CA LEU A 6 -25.69 -29.47 -2.49
C LEU A 6 -24.58 -29.25 -3.54
N GLY A 7 -24.19 -28.00 -3.79
CA GLY A 7 -23.37 -27.56 -4.92
C GLY A 7 -21.86 -27.66 -4.73
N MET A 8 -21.31 -27.46 -3.53
CA MET A 8 -19.84 -27.40 -3.36
C MET A 8 -19.20 -28.76 -3.66
N ALA A 9 -19.66 -29.84 -3.01
CA ALA A 9 -19.12 -31.18 -3.22
C ALA A 9 -19.43 -31.76 -4.62
N ALA A 10 -20.59 -31.42 -5.21
CA ALA A 10 -21.00 -31.96 -6.51
C ALA A 10 -20.30 -31.28 -7.70
N LEU A 11 -20.03 -29.96 -7.66
CA LEU A 11 -19.23 -29.29 -8.70
C LEU A 11 -17.73 -29.60 -8.57
N LEU A 12 -17.18 -29.66 -7.35
CA LEU A 12 -15.77 -30.01 -7.14
C LEU A 12 -15.45 -31.45 -7.62
N GLY A 13 -16.41 -32.37 -7.53
CA GLY A 13 -16.26 -33.76 -7.99
C GLY A 13 -16.32 -33.96 -9.51
N LEU A 14 -16.82 -33.00 -10.29
CA LEU A 14 -16.97 -33.13 -11.76
C LEU A 14 -15.72 -32.70 -12.54
N PHE A 15 -14.73 -32.09 -11.89
CA PHE A 15 -13.61 -31.44 -12.57
C PHE A 15 -12.25 -31.81 -11.96
N THR A 16 -11.84 -33.06 -12.17
CA THR A 16 -10.46 -33.51 -11.93
C THR A 16 -9.57 -33.13 -13.13
N VAL A 17 -9.46 -31.85 -13.46
CA VAL A 17 -8.51 -31.37 -14.47
C VAL A 17 -7.29 -30.78 -13.74
N PRO A 18 -6.05 -31.21 -14.06
CA PRO A 18 -4.85 -30.72 -13.41
C PRO A 18 -4.51 -29.31 -13.92
N GLY A 19 -5.16 -28.29 -13.38
CA GLY A 19 -4.76 -26.89 -13.51
C GLY A 19 -4.24 -26.38 -12.16
N GLN A 20 -3.05 -25.78 -12.13
CA GLN A 20 -2.59 -25.04 -10.95
C GLN A 20 -3.47 -23.80 -10.78
N ALA A 21 -4.19 -23.70 -9.66
CA ALA A 21 -4.88 -22.45 -9.32
C ALA A 21 -3.87 -21.39 -8.86
N VAL A 22 -4.21 -20.12 -9.07
CA VAL A 22 -3.52 -19.02 -8.40
C VAL A 22 -4.01 -19.00 -6.95
N SER A 23 -3.10 -19.29 -6.02
CA SER A 23 -3.30 -19.05 -4.59
C SER A 23 -2.36 -17.90 -4.22
N PRO A 24 -2.88 -16.70 -3.91
CA PRO A 24 -4.28 -16.37 -3.56
C PRO A 24 -5.22 -16.16 -4.76
N CYS A 25 -6.53 -16.33 -4.53
CA CYS A 25 -7.62 -16.08 -5.49
C CYS A 25 -8.39 -14.78 -5.15
N PRO A 26 -7.95 -13.61 -5.64
CA PRO A 26 -8.59 -12.33 -5.34
C PRO A 26 -9.96 -12.17 -6.03
N LEU A 27 -10.77 -11.25 -5.54
CA LEU A 27 -12.00 -10.82 -6.23
C LEU A 27 -11.66 -10.04 -7.50
N PHE A 28 -12.54 -10.09 -8.50
CA PHE A 28 -12.36 -9.30 -9.72
C PHE A 28 -12.43 -7.80 -9.41
N GLY A 29 -11.34 -7.07 -9.68
CA GLY A 29 -11.21 -5.64 -9.47
C GLY A 29 -9.83 -5.27 -8.92
N PRO A 30 -9.65 -4.03 -8.43
CA PRO A 30 -8.39 -3.61 -7.85
C PRO A 30 -8.04 -4.40 -6.60
N ASP A 31 -6.82 -4.91 -6.53
CA ASP A 31 -6.29 -5.63 -5.36
C ASP A 31 -6.10 -4.69 -4.15
N LEU A 32 -5.69 -3.45 -4.41
CA LEU A 32 -5.38 -2.41 -3.42
C LEU A 32 -6.04 -1.10 -3.86
N PRO A 33 -6.08 -0.04 -3.01
CA PRO A 33 -6.65 1.23 -3.41
C PRO A 33 -5.93 1.78 -4.65
N ILE A 34 -6.70 2.37 -5.56
CA ILE A 34 -6.17 2.97 -6.79
C ILE A 34 -5.11 4.03 -6.39
N PRO A 35 -3.87 3.93 -6.89
CA PRO A 35 -2.81 4.85 -6.50
C PRO A 35 -3.10 6.26 -7.00
N THR A 36 -2.74 7.25 -6.19
CA THR A 36 -2.91 8.68 -6.49
C THR A 36 -1.55 9.37 -6.66
N ALA A 37 -1.54 10.62 -7.16
CA ALA A 37 -0.32 11.41 -7.34
C ALA A 37 0.80 10.67 -8.11
N LEU A 38 0.43 9.83 -9.08
CA LEU A 38 1.38 9.05 -9.88
C LEU A 38 2.39 9.94 -10.63
N GLY A 39 2.00 11.17 -10.95
CA GLY A 39 2.87 12.17 -11.56
C GLY A 39 4.02 12.63 -10.66
N ASP A 40 3.96 12.39 -9.35
CA ASP A 40 5.02 12.74 -8.40
C ASP A 40 5.92 11.54 -8.05
N ASP A 41 5.49 10.31 -8.35
CA ASP A 41 6.22 9.09 -8.04
C ASP A 41 7.47 8.91 -8.93
N ASN A 42 8.65 8.92 -8.29
CA ASN A 42 9.94 8.80 -8.98
C ASN A 42 10.11 7.47 -9.72
N SER A 43 9.54 6.37 -9.22
CA SER A 43 9.62 5.08 -9.93
C SER A 43 8.83 5.12 -11.22
N ILE A 44 7.63 5.73 -11.22
CA ILE A 44 6.82 5.93 -12.41
C ILE A 44 7.57 6.81 -13.43
N LYS A 45 8.13 7.95 -12.99
CA LYS A 45 8.94 8.83 -13.85
C LYS A 45 10.14 8.10 -14.50
N ASN A 46 10.84 7.28 -13.72
CA ASN A 46 11.96 6.50 -14.22
C ASN A 46 11.50 5.45 -15.24
N THR A 47 10.43 4.72 -14.95
CA THR A 47 9.84 3.74 -15.87
C THR A 47 9.42 4.38 -17.19
N LEU A 48 8.79 5.56 -17.16
CA LEU A 48 8.41 6.32 -18.36
C LEU A 48 9.64 6.74 -19.17
N SER A 49 10.72 7.13 -18.50
CA SER A 49 12.00 7.48 -19.15
C SER A 49 12.67 6.27 -19.82
N GLU A 50 12.62 5.09 -19.18
CA GLU A 50 13.12 3.85 -19.78
C GLU A 50 12.31 3.44 -21.02
N ILE A 51 10.97 3.57 -20.95
CA ILE A 51 10.08 3.31 -22.09
C ILE A 51 10.48 4.19 -23.28
N LEU A 52 10.74 5.48 -23.06
CA LEU A 52 11.19 6.39 -24.11
C LEU A 52 12.48 5.94 -24.79
N GLN A 53 13.45 5.46 -24.00
CA GLN A 53 14.74 5.01 -24.54
C GLN A 53 14.60 3.76 -25.42
N LEU A 54 13.53 2.97 -25.25
CA LEU A 54 13.26 1.81 -26.08
C LEU A 54 12.64 2.18 -27.43
N VAL A 55 11.89 3.28 -27.52
CA VAL A 55 11.15 3.63 -28.76
C VAL A 55 12.06 3.70 -29.99
N PRO A 56 13.22 4.38 -29.98
CA PRO A 56 14.11 4.45 -31.15
C PRO A 56 14.73 3.11 -31.55
N SER A 57 14.74 2.12 -30.65
CA SER A 57 15.33 0.79 -30.92
C SER A 57 14.36 -0.17 -31.64
N LEU A 58 13.08 0.21 -31.75
CA LEU A 58 12.08 -0.59 -32.44
C LEU A 58 12.28 -0.53 -33.96
N SER A 59 12.03 -1.65 -34.63
CA SER A 59 12.10 -1.74 -36.09
C SER A 59 10.89 -1.07 -36.76
N ILE A 60 10.83 0.26 -36.67
CA ILE A 60 9.78 1.12 -37.22
C ILE A 60 10.43 2.13 -38.18
N ASP A 61 9.82 2.36 -39.34
CA ASP A 61 10.20 3.44 -40.23
C ASP A 61 9.74 4.81 -39.68
N PHE A 62 10.59 5.39 -38.84
CA PHE A 62 10.41 6.72 -38.27
C PHE A 62 10.48 7.86 -39.31
N GLN A 63 10.99 7.62 -40.53
CA GLN A 63 11.07 8.66 -41.56
C GLN A 63 9.70 8.93 -42.19
N ASN A 64 8.86 7.90 -42.33
CA ASN A 64 7.57 7.97 -43.00
C ASN A 64 6.35 7.76 -42.07
N THR A 65 6.58 7.62 -40.76
CA THR A 65 5.51 7.34 -39.79
C THR A 65 5.52 8.34 -38.66
N SER A 66 4.45 9.12 -38.55
CA SER A 66 4.20 10.05 -37.45
C SER A 66 3.34 9.38 -36.38
N PHE A 67 3.60 9.61 -35.10
CA PHE A 67 2.79 9.03 -34.02
C PHE A 67 2.79 9.85 -32.74
N SER A 68 1.79 9.61 -31.90
CA SER A 68 1.61 10.21 -30.58
C SER A 68 1.35 9.11 -29.56
N ILE A 69 1.95 9.23 -28.37
CA ILE A 69 1.77 8.37 -27.21
C ILE A 69 1.33 9.25 -26.05
N ASP A 70 0.29 8.84 -25.33
CA ASP A 70 -0.15 9.53 -24.12
C ASP A 70 -0.50 8.51 -23.03
N ILE A 71 0.03 8.73 -21.83
CA ILE A 71 -0.27 7.96 -20.62
C ILE A 71 -0.77 8.96 -19.59
N TYR A 72 -1.97 8.73 -19.06
CA TYR A 72 -2.66 9.68 -18.21
C TYR A 72 -3.34 9.01 -17.02
N PRO A 73 -3.34 9.64 -15.85
CA PRO A 73 -4.08 9.15 -14.70
C PRO A 73 -5.52 9.66 -14.73
N ALA A 74 -6.42 8.95 -14.07
CA ALA A 74 -7.80 9.39 -13.85
C ALA A 74 -7.83 10.64 -12.95
N ALA A 75 -7.04 10.61 -11.86
CA ALA A 75 -7.03 11.63 -10.81
C ALA A 75 -6.53 13.01 -11.26
N ASP A 76 -5.50 13.06 -12.13
CA ASP A 76 -4.85 14.33 -12.50
C ASP A 76 -5.25 14.82 -13.89
N LYS A 77 -5.37 16.15 -14.03
CA LYS A 77 -5.67 16.78 -15.34
C LYS A 77 -4.53 16.69 -16.34
N ARG A 78 -3.30 16.52 -15.86
CA ARG A 78 -2.11 16.43 -16.70
C ARG A 78 -1.78 14.97 -16.98
N PRO A 79 -1.31 14.65 -18.20
CA PRO A 79 -0.78 13.34 -18.48
C PRO A 79 0.43 13.04 -17.60
N LEU A 80 0.65 11.77 -17.27
CA LEU A 80 1.92 11.32 -16.70
C LEU A 80 3.04 11.46 -17.73
N PHE A 81 2.69 11.28 -18.99
CA PHE A 81 3.63 11.24 -20.10
C PHE A 81 2.91 11.50 -21.43
N SER A 82 3.50 12.37 -22.25
CA SER A 82 3.09 12.58 -23.65
C SER A 82 4.34 12.65 -24.52
N TYR A 83 4.31 11.95 -25.65
CA TYR A 83 5.40 11.94 -26.62
C TYR A 83 4.84 11.96 -28.03
N HIS A 84 5.44 12.80 -28.89
CA HIS A 84 5.04 12.97 -30.27
C HIS A 84 6.26 12.85 -31.17
N HIS A 85 6.13 12.07 -32.23
CA HIS A 85 7.13 11.91 -33.27
C HIS A 85 6.55 12.38 -34.60
N SER A 86 7.27 13.28 -35.25
CA SER A 86 6.95 13.79 -36.58
C SER A 86 7.82 13.07 -37.60
N ALA A 87 7.19 12.40 -38.57
CA ALA A 87 7.88 11.85 -39.74
C ALA A 87 8.66 12.95 -40.47
N ALA A 88 9.80 12.64 -41.08
CA ALA A 88 10.57 13.60 -41.86
C ALA A 88 9.94 13.87 -43.24
N ASP A 89 9.21 12.90 -43.79
CA ASP A 89 8.36 13.08 -44.97
C ASP A 89 6.91 13.29 -44.53
N HIS A 90 6.56 14.57 -44.31
CA HIS A 90 5.29 14.97 -43.69
C HIS A 90 4.08 14.85 -44.63
N GLY A 91 4.30 14.67 -45.94
CA GLY A 91 3.23 14.71 -46.95
C GLY A 91 2.47 16.04 -46.93
N HIS A 92 1.30 16.06 -46.28
CA HIS A 92 0.43 17.24 -46.13
C HIS A 92 -0.08 17.44 -44.69
N GLY A 93 -0.56 18.65 -44.41
CA GLY A 93 -1.14 19.03 -43.13
C GLY A 93 -0.09 19.48 -42.12
N VAL A 94 -0.21 19.04 -40.87
CA VAL A 94 0.64 19.48 -39.76
C VAL A 94 2.08 19.03 -39.95
N GLN A 95 3.03 19.95 -39.74
CA GLN A 95 4.46 19.68 -39.93
C GLN A 95 5.13 19.16 -38.66
N VAL A 96 4.64 19.60 -37.50
CA VAL A 96 5.12 19.17 -36.18
C VAL A 96 3.93 18.61 -35.41
N VAL A 97 3.99 17.32 -35.12
CA VAL A 97 2.97 16.61 -34.37
C VAL A 97 2.99 17.08 -32.91
N ASP A 98 1.80 17.42 -32.40
CA ASP A 98 1.56 17.78 -31.01
C ASP A 98 0.28 17.16 -30.46
N ASP A 99 -0.08 17.52 -29.23
CA ASP A 99 -1.29 17.05 -28.51
C ASP A 99 -2.62 17.30 -29.26
N THR A 100 -2.64 18.26 -30.17
CA THR A 100 -3.84 18.69 -30.90
C THR A 100 -3.91 18.14 -32.32
N ALA A 101 -2.83 17.51 -32.80
CA ALA A 101 -2.74 16.94 -34.12
C ALA A 101 -3.85 15.89 -34.36
N VAL A 102 -4.52 16.01 -35.50
CA VAL A 102 -5.73 15.24 -35.84
C VAL A 102 -5.36 14.01 -36.66
N TYR A 103 -5.76 12.85 -36.16
CA TYR A 103 -5.64 11.54 -36.81
C TYR A 103 -7.02 11.01 -37.21
N ARG A 104 -7.08 10.08 -38.18
CA ARG A 104 -8.22 9.15 -38.23
C ARG A 104 -8.04 8.12 -37.12
N ILE A 105 -9.09 7.88 -36.33
CA ILE A 105 -9.02 6.93 -35.20
C ILE A 105 -9.61 5.56 -35.53
N GLY A 106 -10.00 5.35 -36.80
CA GLY A 106 -10.56 4.09 -37.27
C GLY A 106 -11.63 3.53 -36.31
N SER A 107 -11.49 2.27 -35.93
CA SER A 107 -12.47 1.57 -35.09
C SER A 107 -12.53 1.97 -33.61
N ILE A 108 -11.73 2.93 -33.13
CA ILE A 108 -12.05 3.63 -31.88
C ILE A 108 -13.41 4.37 -32.04
N SER A 109 -13.83 4.69 -33.26
CA SER A 109 -15.19 5.20 -33.55
C SER A 109 -16.30 4.30 -32.99
N LYS A 110 -16.09 2.98 -32.92
CA LYS A 110 -17.04 2.04 -32.31
C LYS A 110 -17.18 2.28 -30.81
N LEU A 111 -16.05 2.47 -30.12
CA LEU A 111 -16.04 2.80 -28.70
C LEU A 111 -16.82 4.09 -28.45
N LEU A 112 -16.60 5.13 -29.26
CA LEU A 112 -17.33 6.39 -29.13
C LEU A 112 -18.82 6.23 -29.44
N THR A 113 -19.17 5.42 -30.44
CA THR A 113 -20.57 5.11 -30.77
C THR A 113 -21.28 4.41 -29.62
N ALA A 114 -20.67 3.39 -29.03
CA ALA A 114 -21.22 2.70 -27.87
C ALA A 114 -21.36 3.65 -26.67
N TYR A 115 -20.36 4.49 -26.41
CA TYR A 115 -20.38 5.45 -25.33
C TYR A 115 -21.50 6.50 -25.51
N VAL A 116 -21.60 7.10 -26.69
CA VAL A 116 -22.66 8.07 -27.04
C VAL A 116 -24.05 7.44 -26.96
N TYR A 117 -24.18 6.19 -27.42
CA TYR A 117 -25.44 5.46 -27.31
C TYR A 117 -25.88 5.32 -25.84
N LEU A 118 -24.96 4.94 -24.96
CA LEU A 118 -25.23 4.82 -23.52
C LEU A 118 -25.56 6.17 -22.87
N LEU A 119 -24.90 7.26 -23.28
CA LEU A 119 -25.17 8.62 -22.81
C LEU A 119 -26.56 9.12 -23.23
N GLU A 120 -26.99 8.78 -24.45
CA GLU A 120 -28.24 9.28 -25.01
C GLU A 120 -29.47 8.48 -24.52
N VAL A 121 -29.40 7.15 -24.51
CA VAL A 121 -30.59 6.29 -24.26
C VAL A 121 -30.38 5.21 -23.20
N GLY A 122 -29.18 5.12 -22.60
CA GLY A 122 -28.85 4.09 -21.62
C GLY A 122 -28.64 2.69 -22.24
N ASP A 123 -28.66 1.66 -21.40
CA ASP A 123 -28.41 0.27 -21.81
C ASP A 123 -29.64 -0.66 -21.72
N VAL A 124 -30.83 -0.12 -21.46
CA VAL A 124 -32.06 -0.93 -21.47
C VAL A 124 -32.31 -1.53 -22.86
N SER A 125 -32.02 -0.80 -23.92
CA SER A 125 -32.20 -1.29 -25.30
C SER A 125 -31.18 -2.36 -25.70
N PHE A 126 -30.08 -2.56 -24.95
CA PHE A 126 -29.08 -3.58 -25.26
C PHE A 126 -29.64 -5.01 -25.21
N ASN A 127 -30.73 -5.22 -24.47
CA ASN A 127 -31.43 -6.50 -24.36
C ASN A 127 -32.68 -6.58 -25.25
N GLN A 128 -32.92 -5.59 -26.12
CA GLN A 128 -34.09 -5.55 -27.00
C GLN A 128 -33.70 -5.87 -28.44
N PRO A 129 -34.53 -6.61 -29.20
CA PRO A 129 -34.29 -6.90 -30.61
C PRO A 129 -34.08 -5.62 -31.42
N VAL A 130 -33.13 -5.66 -32.36
CA VAL A 130 -32.84 -4.54 -33.25
C VAL A 130 -34.03 -4.18 -34.13
N THR A 131 -34.87 -5.17 -34.49
CA THR A 131 -36.10 -4.98 -35.28
C THR A 131 -37.11 -4.06 -34.61
N ARG A 132 -37.03 -3.86 -33.28
CA ARG A 132 -37.86 -2.87 -32.58
C ARG A 132 -37.53 -1.43 -32.99
N TYR A 133 -36.30 -1.17 -33.38
CA TYR A 133 -35.78 0.19 -33.61
C TYR A 133 -35.42 0.44 -35.07
N VAL A 134 -35.28 -0.62 -35.88
CA VAL A 134 -34.91 -0.52 -37.30
C VAL A 134 -36.02 -1.14 -38.15
N PRO A 135 -36.97 -0.33 -38.65
CA PRO A 135 -38.12 -0.81 -39.41
C PRO A 135 -37.77 -1.64 -40.64
N GLU A 136 -36.65 -1.33 -41.30
CA GLU A 136 -36.18 -2.07 -42.47
C GLU A 136 -35.84 -3.53 -42.13
N LEU A 137 -35.23 -3.76 -40.96
CA LEU A 137 -34.93 -5.11 -40.48
C LEU A 137 -36.19 -5.84 -40.00
N ALA A 138 -37.16 -5.12 -39.43
CA ALA A 138 -38.45 -5.68 -39.06
C ALA A 138 -39.22 -6.17 -40.31
N ASP A 139 -39.20 -5.39 -41.39
CA ASP A 139 -39.81 -5.77 -42.67
C ASP A 139 -39.10 -6.96 -43.33
N ILE A 140 -37.76 -6.98 -43.31
CA ILE A 140 -36.98 -8.15 -43.78
C ILE A 140 -37.39 -9.40 -42.99
N SER A 141 -37.43 -9.31 -41.65
CA SER A 141 -37.79 -10.46 -40.80
C SER A 141 -39.23 -10.93 -41.01
N ALA A 142 -40.18 -10.00 -41.16
CA ALA A 142 -41.57 -10.32 -41.44
C ALA A 142 -41.74 -11.07 -42.76
N ARG A 143 -41.02 -10.67 -43.82
CA ARG A 143 -41.02 -11.38 -45.10
C ARG A 143 -40.45 -12.79 -45.00
N LEU A 144 -39.30 -12.94 -44.34
CA LEU A 144 -38.62 -14.23 -44.21
C LEU A 144 -39.42 -15.27 -43.41
N ARG A 145 -40.17 -14.83 -42.38
CA ARG A 145 -41.10 -15.71 -41.63
C ARG A 145 -42.21 -16.28 -42.52
N ASN A 146 -42.70 -15.49 -43.47
CA ASN A 146 -43.77 -15.92 -44.39
C ASN A 146 -43.25 -16.90 -45.47
N GLU A 147 -41.96 -16.84 -45.80
CA GLU A 147 -41.34 -17.62 -46.88
C GLU A 147 -40.69 -18.95 -46.41
N SER A 148 -40.77 -19.29 -45.10
CA SER A 148 -40.04 -20.44 -44.51
C SER A 148 -38.55 -20.44 -44.88
N ALA A 149 -37.93 -19.26 -44.79
CA ALA A 149 -36.58 -19.02 -45.26
C ALA A 149 -35.52 -19.83 -44.47
N SER A 150 -34.47 -20.27 -45.17
CA SER A 150 -33.40 -21.08 -44.54
C SER A 150 -32.52 -20.23 -43.61
N ALA A 151 -32.33 -20.71 -42.38
CA ALA A 151 -31.38 -20.12 -41.41
C ALA A 151 -29.91 -20.14 -41.89
N LEU A 152 -29.59 -20.88 -42.97
CA LEU A 152 -28.27 -20.88 -43.60
C LEU A 152 -28.06 -19.71 -44.58
N LYS A 153 -29.15 -19.10 -45.05
CA LYS A 153 -29.11 -18.07 -46.10
C LYS A 153 -29.57 -16.70 -45.62
N HIS A 154 -30.22 -16.62 -44.47
CA HIS A 154 -30.79 -15.37 -43.98
C HIS A 154 -30.50 -15.17 -42.49
N VAL A 155 -30.17 -13.93 -42.14
CA VAL A 155 -29.96 -13.51 -40.76
C VAL A 155 -31.29 -13.44 -40.02
N ASP A 156 -31.35 -14.02 -38.82
CA ASP A 156 -32.46 -13.86 -37.90
C ASP A 156 -32.33 -12.54 -37.14
N TRP A 157 -32.91 -11.46 -37.67
CA TRP A 157 -32.82 -10.14 -37.05
C TRP A 157 -33.67 -10.00 -35.79
N ASP A 158 -34.67 -10.87 -35.57
CA ASP A 158 -35.46 -10.83 -34.34
C ASP A 158 -34.66 -11.35 -33.13
N ALA A 159 -33.68 -12.22 -33.36
CA ALA A 159 -32.76 -12.71 -32.33
C ALA A 159 -31.66 -11.71 -31.97
N ILE A 160 -31.30 -10.80 -32.89
CA ILE A 160 -30.18 -9.87 -32.69
C ILE A 160 -30.63 -8.68 -31.85
N THR A 161 -29.93 -8.41 -30.74
CA THR A 161 -30.18 -7.22 -29.90
C THR A 161 -29.21 -6.08 -30.21
N ILE A 162 -29.49 -4.86 -29.72
CA ILE A 162 -28.53 -3.74 -29.78
C ILE A 162 -27.20 -4.12 -29.08
N GLY A 163 -27.28 -4.83 -27.96
CA GLY A 163 -26.10 -5.31 -27.24
C GLY A 163 -25.28 -6.29 -28.08
N ALA A 164 -25.93 -7.19 -28.84
CA ALA A 164 -25.25 -8.12 -29.73
C ALA A 164 -24.50 -7.40 -30.86
N LEU A 165 -25.04 -6.29 -31.37
CA LEU A 165 -24.34 -5.44 -32.35
C LEU A 165 -23.12 -4.77 -31.70
N ALA A 166 -23.29 -4.19 -30.50
CA ALA A 166 -22.24 -3.49 -29.79
C ALA A 166 -21.09 -4.42 -29.37
N SER A 167 -21.39 -5.67 -29.01
CA SER A 167 -20.44 -6.67 -28.51
C SER A 167 -19.95 -7.67 -29.55
N HIS A 168 -20.27 -7.47 -30.83
CA HIS A 168 -19.92 -8.40 -31.91
C HIS A 168 -20.51 -9.81 -31.76
N MET A 169 -21.57 -9.98 -30.96
CA MET A 169 -22.25 -11.26 -30.75
C MET A 169 -23.43 -11.48 -31.71
N ALA A 170 -23.59 -10.63 -32.73
CA ALA A 170 -24.73 -10.70 -33.64
C ALA A 170 -24.61 -11.82 -34.70
N GLY A 171 -23.42 -12.39 -34.93
CA GLY A 171 -23.22 -13.43 -35.95
C GLY A 171 -23.39 -12.95 -37.41
N ILE A 172 -23.37 -11.63 -37.62
CA ILE A 172 -23.60 -11.00 -38.94
C ILE A 172 -22.28 -10.73 -39.68
N PRO A 173 -22.33 -10.48 -41.00
CA PRO A 173 -21.14 -10.17 -41.78
C PRO A 173 -20.29 -9.01 -41.24
N ARG A 174 -18.99 -9.08 -41.54
CA ARG A 174 -18.02 -8.07 -41.12
C ARG A 174 -18.29 -6.71 -41.76
N ASP A 175 -18.39 -6.70 -43.08
CA ASP A 175 -18.39 -5.51 -43.92
C ASP A 175 -19.54 -5.57 -44.93
N PHE A 176 -19.84 -4.39 -45.49
CA PHE A 176 -20.67 -4.25 -46.67
C PHE A 176 -20.06 -5.05 -47.84
N PRO A 177 -20.88 -5.67 -48.73
CA PRO A 177 -20.36 -6.39 -49.89
C PRO A 177 -19.46 -5.50 -50.75
N SER A 178 -18.20 -5.88 -50.93
CA SER A 178 -17.24 -5.20 -51.81
C SER A 178 -16.84 -6.16 -52.93
N PRO A 179 -16.63 -5.67 -54.17
CA PRO A 179 -15.94 -6.46 -55.19
C PRO A 179 -14.58 -6.90 -54.66
N ALA A 180 -14.21 -8.16 -54.93
CA ALA A 180 -12.85 -8.64 -54.70
C ALA A 180 -12.04 -8.29 -55.96
N SER A 181 -11.17 -7.29 -55.86
CA SER A 181 -10.31 -6.75 -56.93
C SER A 181 -11.00 -6.54 -58.29
N THR A 182 -10.24 -6.17 -59.32
CA THR A 182 -10.77 -6.17 -60.70
C THR A 182 -10.94 -7.63 -61.13
N ASP A 183 -12.10 -8.00 -61.69
CA ASP A 183 -12.49 -9.36 -62.06
C ASP A 183 -11.36 -10.18 -62.72
N HIS A 184 -10.53 -9.49 -63.52
CA HIS A 184 -9.39 -10.08 -64.24
C HIS A 184 -8.29 -10.66 -63.32
N GLN A 185 -8.11 -10.14 -62.10
CA GLN A 185 -7.16 -10.67 -61.13
C GLN A 185 -7.70 -11.92 -60.43
N LEU A 186 -9.02 -12.00 -60.18
CA LEU A 186 -9.64 -13.16 -59.57
C LEU A 186 -9.68 -14.36 -60.51
N GLU A 187 -9.97 -14.13 -61.79
CA GLU A 187 -9.92 -15.18 -62.81
C GLU A 187 -8.50 -15.77 -62.92
N GLN A 188 -7.47 -14.92 -62.82
CA GLN A 188 -6.06 -15.36 -62.79
C GLN A 188 -5.70 -16.18 -61.54
N LEU A 189 -6.44 -15.99 -60.44
CA LEU A 189 -6.30 -16.77 -59.21
C LEU A 189 -7.19 -18.03 -59.18
N GLY A 190 -7.90 -18.33 -60.28
CA GLY A 190 -8.72 -19.54 -60.42
C GLY A 190 -10.14 -19.44 -59.85
N PHE A 191 -10.59 -18.24 -59.49
CA PHE A 191 -11.99 -18.03 -59.11
C PHE A 191 -12.90 -18.02 -60.35
N PRO A 192 -14.14 -18.54 -60.25
CA PRO A 192 -15.09 -18.44 -61.35
C PRO A 192 -15.47 -16.97 -61.63
N PRO A 193 -15.80 -16.60 -62.88
CA PRO A 193 -16.26 -15.25 -63.20
C PRO A 193 -17.46 -14.85 -62.35
N VAL A 194 -17.39 -13.68 -61.72
CA VAL A 194 -18.44 -13.15 -60.86
C VAL A 194 -19.58 -12.59 -61.73
N ARG A 195 -20.85 -12.82 -61.37
CA ARG A 195 -21.96 -12.27 -62.16
C ARG A 195 -22.13 -10.78 -61.83
N PRO A 196 -22.43 -9.91 -62.80
CA PRO A 196 -22.63 -8.47 -62.56
C PRO A 196 -23.70 -8.14 -61.50
N ALA A 197 -24.67 -9.03 -61.29
CA ALA A 197 -25.73 -8.89 -60.27
C ALA A 197 -25.28 -9.21 -58.84
N ASP A 198 -24.06 -9.74 -58.66
CA ASP A 198 -23.49 -10.08 -57.35
C ASP A 198 -22.73 -8.87 -56.72
N PHE A 199 -22.68 -7.71 -57.40
CA PHE A 199 -22.08 -6.47 -56.89
C PHE A 199 -23.09 -5.50 -56.30
N ALA A 200 -22.72 -4.87 -55.20
CA ALA A 200 -23.35 -3.66 -54.71
C ALA A 200 -22.58 -2.42 -55.22
N TYR A 201 -23.29 -1.43 -55.76
CA TYR A 201 -22.72 -0.27 -56.48
C TYR A 201 -22.17 0.86 -55.58
N CYS A 202 -22.01 0.62 -54.28
CA CYS A 202 -21.60 1.65 -53.32
C CYS A 202 -20.72 1.05 -52.21
N GLY A 203 -19.94 1.87 -51.48
CA GLY A 203 -19.07 1.42 -50.39
C GLY A 203 -17.62 1.92 -50.53
N LYS A 204 -16.72 1.52 -49.60
CA LYS A 204 -15.34 2.05 -49.49
C LYS A 204 -14.47 1.88 -50.75
N SER A 205 -14.75 0.86 -51.54
CA SER A 205 -13.98 0.51 -52.75
C SER A 205 -14.50 1.20 -54.01
N VAL A 206 -15.56 2.01 -53.91
CA VAL A 206 -16.24 2.68 -55.03
C VAL A 206 -16.36 4.18 -54.72
N LEU A 207 -16.31 5.04 -55.74
CA LEU A 207 -16.40 6.51 -55.65
C LEU A 207 -17.70 7.05 -54.99
N TYR A 208 -18.64 6.20 -54.60
CA TYR A 208 -19.94 6.59 -54.03
C TYR A 208 -20.25 5.82 -52.73
N PRO A 209 -20.39 6.50 -51.59
CA PRO A 209 -20.82 5.89 -50.32
C PRO A 209 -22.29 5.47 -50.36
N CYS A 210 -22.62 4.34 -49.71
CA CYS A 210 -23.99 3.81 -49.66
C CYS A 210 -24.92 4.71 -48.86
N ASN A 211 -26.12 4.96 -49.37
CA ASN A 211 -27.21 5.52 -48.58
C ASN A 211 -27.96 4.39 -47.84
N ARG A 212 -28.80 4.75 -46.87
CA ARG A 212 -29.56 3.82 -46.03
C ARG A 212 -30.36 2.76 -46.81
N THR A 213 -31.00 3.13 -47.91
CA THR A 213 -31.75 2.18 -48.75
C THR A 213 -30.84 1.14 -49.38
N ALA A 214 -29.77 1.58 -50.06
CA ALA A 214 -28.80 0.68 -50.66
C ALA A 214 -28.11 -0.22 -49.63
N PHE A 215 -27.91 0.29 -48.40
CA PHE A 215 -27.38 -0.50 -47.29
C PHE A 215 -28.29 -1.69 -46.95
N PHE A 216 -29.58 -1.45 -46.70
CA PHE A 216 -30.52 -2.52 -46.34
C PHE A 216 -30.78 -3.50 -47.50
N ASP A 217 -30.82 -3.01 -48.73
CA ASP A 217 -30.95 -3.87 -49.92
C ASP A 217 -29.77 -4.84 -50.03
N ALA A 218 -28.55 -4.38 -49.76
CA ALA A 218 -27.35 -5.20 -49.87
C ALA A 218 -27.21 -6.24 -48.75
N ILE A 219 -27.69 -5.95 -47.53
CA ILE A 219 -27.59 -6.91 -46.41
C ILE A 219 -28.75 -7.90 -46.37
N ARG A 220 -29.87 -7.63 -47.07
CA ARG A 220 -31.05 -8.52 -47.12
C ARG A 220 -30.72 -9.94 -47.61
N THR A 221 -29.78 -10.07 -48.54
CA THR A 221 -29.38 -11.35 -49.17
C THR A 221 -28.11 -11.93 -48.56
N ARG A 222 -27.54 -11.29 -47.54
CA ARG A 222 -26.32 -11.77 -46.89
C ARG A 222 -26.65 -12.91 -45.95
N HIS A 223 -25.85 -13.96 -46.05
CA HIS A 223 -25.94 -15.10 -45.16
C HIS A 223 -25.40 -14.72 -43.78
N PRO A 224 -25.95 -15.32 -42.69
CA PRO A 224 -25.33 -15.22 -41.38
C PRO A 224 -23.94 -15.86 -41.42
N VAL A 225 -23.01 -15.32 -40.63
CA VAL A 225 -21.67 -15.89 -40.44
C VAL A 225 -21.71 -16.97 -39.35
N GLU A 226 -22.49 -16.72 -38.31
CA GLU A 226 -22.67 -17.60 -37.16
C GLU A 226 -24.05 -17.33 -36.53
N ALA A 227 -24.57 -18.26 -35.72
CA ALA A 227 -25.75 -17.98 -34.91
C ALA A 227 -25.47 -16.86 -33.88
N ALA A 228 -26.47 -16.00 -33.65
CA ALA A 228 -26.37 -14.93 -32.68
C ALA A 228 -26.06 -15.50 -31.27
N PHE A 229 -25.17 -14.83 -30.55
CA PHE A 229 -24.66 -15.20 -29.22
C PHE A 229 -23.80 -16.46 -29.13
N SER A 230 -23.44 -17.12 -30.24
CA SER A 230 -22.54 -18.29 -30.21
C SER A 230 -21.08 -17.92 -29.93
N THR A 231 -20.53 -16.93 -30.63
CA THR A 231 -19.13 -16.49 -30.52
C THR A 231 -18.97 -15.07 -31.06
N PRO A 232 -18.01 -14.27 -30.58
CA PRO A 232 -17.79 -12.94 -31.12
C PRO A 232 -17.28 -12.97 -32.57
N ILE A 233 -18.02 -12.33 -33.47
CA ILE A 233 -17.68 -12.13 -34.89
C ILE A 233 -17.67 -10.63 -35.17
N TYR A 234 -16.47 -10.09 -35.43
CA TYR A 234 -16.27 -8.66 -35.65
C TYR A 234 -17.14 -8.13 -36.82
N SER A 235 -17.89 -7.05 -36.57
CA SER A 235 -18.78 -6.45 -37.57
C SER A 235 -18.78 -4.92 -37.52
N ASN A 236 -18.49 -4.30 -38.67
CA ASN A 236 -18.63 -2.86 -38.90
C ASN A 236 -20.08 -2.50 -39.20
N ILE A 237 -20.78 -3.30 -40.00
CA ILE A 237 -22.19 -3.04 -40.36
C ILE A 237 -23.08 -3.06 -39.11
N GLY A 238 -22.72 -3.81 -38.06
CA GLY A 238 -23.44 -3.78 -36.79
C GLY A 238 -23.44 -2.40 -36.14
N TYR A 239 -22.34 -1.65 -36.25
CA TYR A 239 -22.25 -0.29 -35.71
C TYR A 239 -23.00 0.75 -36.54
N GLN A 240 -23.09 0.56 -37.85
CA GLN A 240 -23.97 1.35 -38.71
C GLN A 240 -25.45 1.12 -38.38
N ILE A 241 -25.85 -0.15 -38.20
CA ILE A 241 -27.22 -0.51 -37.77
C ILE A 241 -27.51 0.06 -36.38
N MET A 242 -26.56 -0.01 -35.45
CA MET A 242 -26.70 0.54 -34.10
C MET A 242 -26.93 2.07 -34.13
N ALA A 243 -26.24 2.80 -35.00
CA ALA A 243 -26.49 4.23 -35.20
C ALA A 243 -27.88 4.48 -35.78
N TYR A 244 -28.30 3.74 -36.82
CA TYR A 244 -29.67 3.85 -37.36
C TYR A 244 -30.76 3.57 -36.32
N ALA A 245 -30.52 2.62 -35.41
CA ALA A 245 -31.41 2.37 -34.28
C ALA A 245 -31.47 3.60 -33.34
N LEU A 246 -30.32 4.18 -32.99
CA LEU A 246 -30.25 5.37 -32.15
C LEU A 246 -30.95 6.57 -32.78
N GLU A 247 -30.75 6.79 -34.08
CA GLU A 247 -31.43 7.86 -34.83
C GLU A 247 -32.94 7.67 -34.83
N ASN A 248 -33.43 6.44 -35.00
CA ASN A 248 -34.86 6.14 -34.96
C ASN A 248 -35.46 6.27 -33.55
N ILE A 249 -34.70 5.96 -32.50
CA ILE A 249 -35.14 6.15 -31.10
C ILE A 249 -35.28 7.65 -30.78
N THR A 250 -34.35 8.47 -31.25
CA THR A 250 -34.21 9.87 -30.82
C THR A 250 -34.78 10.88 -31.81
N GLY A 251 -35.04 10.47 -33.06
CA GLY A 251 -35.37 11.37 -34.17
C GLY A 251 -34.22 12.31 -34.58
N THR A 252 -32.99 12.06 -34.12
CA THR A 252 -31.83 12.93 -34.34
C THR A 252 -30.70 12.18 -35.06
N ALA A 253 -30.08 12.79 -36.07
CA ALA A 253 -28.97 12.17 -36.79
C ALA A 253 -27.74 11.94 -35.88
N TYR A 254 -27.06 10.80 -36.04
CA TYR A 254 -25.95 10.36 -35.19
C TYR A 254 -24.84 11.42 -35.02
N PRO A 255 -24.38 12.13 -36.07
CA PRO A 255 -23.34 13.16 -35.91
C PRO A 255 -23.75 14.27 -34.93
N LYS A 256 -25.04 14.65 -34.91
CA LYS A 256 -25.55 15.66 -33.97
C LYS A 256 -25.59 15.13 -32.55
N ILE A 257 -25.92 13.85 -32.37
CA ILE A 257 -25.91 13.19 -31.04
C ILE A 257 -24.48 13.13 -30.52
N LEU A 258 -23.52 12.65 -31.33
CA LEU A 258 -22.09 12.63 -30.99
C LEU A 258 -21.60 14.02 -30.56
N THR A 259 -21.97 15.07 -31.30
CA THR A 259 -21.60 16.44 -30.93
C THR A 259 -22.22 16.87 -29.60
N ARG A 260 -23.52 16.67 -29.41
CA ARG A 260 -24.26 17.12 -28.23
C ARG A 260 -23.87 16.36 -26.96
N GLN A 261 -23.70 15.04 -27.05
CA GLN A 261 -23.49 14.17 -25.89
C GLN A 261 -22.03 14.02 -25.49
N LEU A 262 -21.09 14.14 -26.44
CA LEU A 262 -19.68 13.87 -26.16
C LEU A 262 -18.77 15.06 -26.46
N ILE A 263 -18.82 15.60 -27.68
CA ILE A 263 -17.86 16.64 -28.12
C ILE A 263 -18.01 17.93 -27.31
N LEU A 264 -19.23 18.47 -27.23
CA LEU A 264 -19.47 19.74 -26.52
C LEU A 264 -19.29 19.61 -25.00
N PRO A 265 -19.84 18.59 -24.31
CA PRO A 265 -19.70 18.48 -22.86
C PRO A 265 -18.25 18.29 -22.38
N LEU A 266 -17.43 17.53 -23.12
CA LEU A 266 -16.02 17.31 -22.77
C LEU A 266 -15.06 18.34 -23.39
N GLY A 267 -15.55 19.29 -24.19
CA GLY A 267 -14.72 20.30 -24.84
C GLY A 267 -13.70 19.71 -25.81
N LEU A 268 -14.13 18.77 -26.65
CA LEU A 268 -13.27 18.04 -27.59
C LEU A 268 -13.03 18.86 -28.87
N ASN A 269 -11.98 19.68 -28.87
CA ASN A 269 -11.75 20.69 -29.92
C ASN A 269 -11.23 20.11 -31.25
N SER A 270 -10.65 18.90 -31.22
CA SER A 270 -10.05 18.23 -32.38
C SER A 270 -10.83 17.00 -32.82
N THR A 271 -11.98 16.74 -32.20
CA THR A 271 -12.84 15.57 -32.49
C THR A 271 -13.97 15.95 -33.44
N SER A 272 -14.15 15.20 -34.52
CA SER A 272 -15.20 15.46 -35.50
C SER A 272 -15.68 14.19 -36.22
N TYR A 273 -16.97 14.17 -36.58
CA TYR A 273 -17.57 13.04 -37.30
C TYR A 273 -17.07 12.93 -38.74
N ALA A 274 -16.93 14.08 -39.41
CA ALA A 274 -16.50 14.19 -40.79
C ALA A 274 -15.14 14.88 -40.87
N LYS A 275 -14.50 14.82 -42.03
CA LYS A 275 -13.22 15.48 -42.29
C LYS A 275 -13.25 16.96 -41.81
N PRO A 276 -12.28 17.40 -41.01
CA PRO A 276 -12.11 18.80 -40.66
C PRO A 276 -12.10 19.72 -41.89
N ALA A 277 -12.75 20.88 -41.78
CA ALA A 277 -12.77 21.88 -42.86
C ALA A 277 -11.37 22.48 -43.09
N ASN A 278 -10.62 22.69 -42.01
CA ASN A 278 -9.20 23.05 -42.04
C ASN A 278 -8.37 21.80 -41.66
N THR A 279 -7.41 21.44 -42.51
CA THR A 279 -6.51 20.30 -42.33
C THR A 279 -5.09 20.69 -41.86
N ASP A 280 -4.84 21.95 -41.51
CA ASP A 280 -3.53 22.44 -41.06
C ASP A 280 -3.04 21.70 -39.79
N SER A 281 -3.96 21.26 -38.93
CA SER A 281 -3.68 20.47 -37.73
C SER A 281 -3.74 18.96 -37.97
N SER A 282 -3.99 18.51 -39.21
CA SER A 282 -4.20 17.09 -39.51
C SER A 282 -2.93 16.42 -40.01
N ILE A 283 -2.71 15.17 -39.63
CA ILE A 283 -1.57 14.40 -40.13
C ILE A 283 -2.02 13.65 -41.37
N ILE A 284 -1.38 13.90 -42.50
CA ILE A 284 -1.75 13.30 -43.79
C ILE A 284 -0.49 12.73 -44.47
N PRO A 285 -0.17 11.43 -44.25
CA PRO A 285 0.96 10.79 -44.91
C PRO A 285 0.76 10.71 -46.42
N GLY A 286 1.77 11.06 -47.23
CA GLY A 286 1.62 11.07 -48.69
C GLY A 286 0.53 12.05 -49.14
N SER A 287 -0.48 11.57 -49.89
CA SER A 287 -1.63 12.38 -50.34
C SER A 287 -2.91 12.10 -49.54
N PRO A 288 -3.89 13.03 -49.50
CA PRO A 288 -5.17 12.80 -48.82
C PRO A 288 -5.90 11.53 -49.31
N SER A 289 -5.88 11.27 -50.62
CA SER A 289 -6.53 10.11 -51.23
C SER A 289 -5.76 8.82 -50.98
N SER A 290 -4.43 8.82 -51.12
CA SER A 290 -3.61 7.62 -50.91
C SER A 290 -3.58 7.18 -49.44
N SER A 291 -3.59 8.12 -48.49
CA SER A 291 -3.68 7.81 -47.05
C SER A 291 -5.07 7.44 -46.59
N TRP A 292 -6.08 7.70 -47.43
CA TRP A 292 -7.51 7.66 -47.11
C TRP A 292 -7.92 8.68 -46.05
N TYR A 293 -7.22 9.81 -45.97
CA TYR A 293 -7.61 10.90 -45.09
C TYR A 293 -8.94 11.53 -45.52
N ASP A 294 -9.18 11.70 -46.83
CA ASP A 294 -10.37 12.36 -47.39
C ASP A 294 -11.52 11.41 -47.76
N VAL A 295 -11.36 10.11 -47.52
CA VAL A 295 -12.41 9.10 -47.74
C VAL A 295 -13.58 9.34 -46.78
N ASP A 296 -14.69 9.82 -47.37
CA ASP A 296 -15.98 10.00 -46.68
C ASP A 296 -16.65 8.64 -46.42
N THR A 297 -16.79 8.31 -45.14
CA THR A 297 -17.39 7.05 -44.69
C THR A 297 -18.91 7.13 -44.51
N ARG A 298 -19.50 8.34 -44.58
CA ARG A 298 -20.93 8.62 -44.36
C ARG A 298 -21.55 7.79 -43.24
N ASP A 299 -22.53 6.95 -43.56
CA ASP A 299 -23.32 6.18 -42.59
C ASP A 299 -22.51 5.06 -41.92
N GLU A 300 -21.34 4.70 -42.47
CA GLU A 300 -20.38 3.79 -41.82
C GLU A 300 -19.46 4.52 -40.81
N GLY A 301 -19.60 5.84 -40.70
CA GLY A 301 -18.86 6.66 -39.75
C GLY A 301 -18.88 6.17 -38.29
N PRO A 302 -19.99 5.64 -37.74
CA PRO A 302 -20.02 5.04 -36.41
C PRO A 302 -19.03 3.87 -36.24
N ALA A 303 -18.70 3.17 -37.33
CA ALA A 303 -17.76 2.06 -37.28
C ALA A 303 -16.30 2.49 -37.40
N ALA A 304 -15.98 3.53 -38.18
CA ALA A 304 -14.58 3.89 -38.46
C ALA A 304 -14.29 5.35 -38.86
N GLY A 305 -15.29 6.23 -38.94
CA GLY A 305 -15.18 7.51 -39.66
C GLY A 305 -14.65 8.70 -38.87
N ILE A 306 -14.61 8.62 -37.54
CA ILE A 306 -14.33 9.76 -36.66
C ILE A 306 -12.84 10.16 -36.75
N TYR A 307 -12.60 11.46 -36.60
CA TYR A 307 -11.28 12.08 -36.46
C TYR A 307 -11.13 12.59 -35.03
N SER A 308 -9.94 12.51 -34.46
CA SER A 308 -9.65 13.00 -33.10
C SER A 308 -8.16 13.31 -32.93
N SER A 309 -7.83 14.05 -31.88
CA SER A 309 -6.47 14.15 -31.35
C SER A 309 -6.25 13.25 -30.15
N ILE A 310 -4.98 13.10 -29.77
CA ILE A 310 -4.57 12.37 -28.58
C ILE A 310 -5.06 13.06 -27.29
N ALA A 311 -5.04 14.40 -27.23
CA ALA A 311 -5.53 15.15 -26.07
C ALA A 311 -7.05 14.99 -25.84
N ASP A 312 -7.83 14.88 -26.92
CA ASP A 312 -9.28 14.63 -26.83
C ASP A 312 -9.58 13.19 -26.39
N LEU A 313 -8.85 12.20 -26.93
CA LEU A 313 -8.99 10.80 -26.49
C LEU A 313 -8.59 10.62 -25.02
N ARG A 314 -7.59 11.37 -24.54
CA ARG A 314 -7.27 11.45 -23.10
C ARG A 314 -8.47 11.93 -22.28
N ARG A 315 -9.16 13.00 -22.70
CA ARG A 315 -10.36 13.49 -21.99
C ARG A 315 -11.46 12.44 -21.97
N ILE A 316 -11.70 11.78 -23.09
CA ILE A 316 -12.68 10.70 -23.18
C ILE A 316 -12.30 9.55 -22.24
N GLY A 317 -11.06 9.06 -22.26
CA GLY A 317 -10.62 7.96 -21.40
C GLY A 317 -10.70 8.29 -19.92
N ARG A 318 -10.33 9.52 -19.54
CA ARG A 318 -10.49 10.00 -18.16
C ARG A 318 -11.96 10.02 -17.76
N SER A 319 -12.86 10.53 -18.60
CA SER A 319 -14.30 10.56 -18.30
C SER A 319 -14.90 9.18 -18.03
N ILE A 320 -14.36 8.13 -18.67
CA ILE A 320 -14.76 6.74 -18.43
C ILE A 320 -14.20 6.26 -17.08
N LEU A 321 -12.89 6.44 -16.83
CA LEU A 321 -12.23 6.00 -15.59
C LEU A 321 -12.77 6.72 -14.34
N THR A 322 -13.20 7.97 -14.46
CA THR A 322 -13.73 8.78 -13.35
C THR A 322 -15.25 8.73 -13.21
N TYR A 323 -15.94 8.02 -14.11
CA TYR A 323 -17.41 7.98 -14.15
C TYR A 323 -18.04 9.39 -14.32
N GLU A 324 -17.37 10.28 -15.05
CA GLU A 324 -17.76 11.70 -15.16
C GLU A 324 -19.10 11.87 -15.90
N MET A 325 -19.32 11.08 -16.95
CA MET A 325 -20.49 11.23 -17.84
C MET A 325 -21.54 10.13 -17.66
N LEU A 326 -21.11 8.92 -17.26
CA LEU A 326 -21.99 7.79 -16.98
C LEU A 326 -21.95 7.45 -15.49
N SER A 327 -23.08 7.02 -14.93
CA SER A 327 -23.12 6.58 -13.54
C SER A 327 -22.11 5.44 -13.28
N PRO A 328 -21.51 5.35 -12.09
CA PRO A 328 -20.50 4.32 -11.80
C PRO A 328 -20.99 2.88 -12.06
N SER A 329 -22.26 2.58 -11.77
CA SER A 329 -22.87 1.27 -12.04
C SER A 329 -23.02 0.98 -13.53
N GLN A 330 -23.38 1.97 -14.34
CA GLN A 330 -23.55 1.80 -15.77
C GLN A 330 -22.19 1.59 -16.46
N THR A 331 -21.17 2.40 -16.11
CA THR A 331 -19.82 2.24 -16.63
C THR A 331 -19.23 0.89 -16.27
N ARG A 332 -19.32 0.46 -15.00
CA ARG A 332 -18.79 -0.85 -14.57
C ARG A 332 -19.45 -2.01 -15.29
N ARG A 333 -20.76 -1.94 -15.57
CA ARG A 333 -21.50 -2.95 -16.33
C ARG A 333 -21.10 -2.96 -17.81
N TRP A 334 -20.97 -1.78 -18.42
CA TRP A 334 -20.52 -1.65 -19.81
C TRP A 334 -19.10 -2.18 -20.03
N MET A 335 -18.21 -1.97 -19.07
CA MET A 335 -16.84 -2.48 -19.08
C MET A 335 -16.74 -3.95 -18.60
N LYS A 336 -17.80 -4.75 -18.61
CA LYS A 336 -17.65 -6.20 -18.36
C LYS A 336 -17.44 -6.96 -19.67
N PRO A 337 -16.68 -8.08 -19.64
CA PRO A 337 -16.65 -9.00 -20.79
C PRO A 337 -18.06 -9.55 -21.03
N VAL A 338 -18.41 -9.67 -22.31
CA VAL A 338 -19.66 -10.29 -22.77
C VAL A 338 -19.40 -11.75 -23.20
N SER A 339 -18.23 -12.01 -23.80
CA SER A 339 -17.80 -13.36 -24.18
C SER A 339 -16.29 -13.50 -24.05
N PHE A 340 -15.82 -14.70 -23.74
CA PHE A 340 -14.42 -15.07 -23.96
C PHE A 340 -14.18 -15.36 -25.45
N THR A 341 -12.91 -15.32 -25.84
CA THR A 341 -12.46 -15.86 -27.13
C THR A 341 -11.90 -17.27 -26.93
N ALA A 342 -11.41 -17.89 -28.00
CA ALA A 342 -10.68 -19.16 -27.90
C ALA A 342 -9.34 -19.01 -27.13
N ASP A 343 -8.80 -17.79 -27.03
CA ASP A 343 -7.64 -17.49 -26.19
C ASP A 343 -8.12 -17.15 -24.76
N PRO A 344 -7.68 -17.89 -23.72
CA PRO A 344 -8.08 -17.65 -22.33
C PRO A 344 -7.57 -16.32 -21.76
N GLN A 345 -6.68 -15.62 -22.46
CA GLN A 345 -6.16 -14.30 -22.07
C GLN A 345 -6.96 -13.14 -22.68
N VAL A 346 -7.96 -13.43 -23.52
CA VAL A 346 -8.69 -12.43 -24.30
C VAL A 346 -10.20 -12.62 -24.19
N ALA A 347 -10.91 -11.52 -23.94
CA ALA A 347 -12.36 -11.44 -23.93
C ALA A 347 -12.85 -10.26 -24.79
N VAL A 348 -14.13 -10.30 -25.14
CA VAL A 348 -14.81 -9.27 -25.94
C VAL A 348 -15.95 -8.68 -25.10
N GLY A 349 -15.98 -7.35 -25.01
CA GLY A 349 -17.05 -6.54 -24.45
C GLY A 349 -17.74 -5.72 -25.55
N ALA A 350 -18.40 -4.62 -25.17
CA ALA A 350 -19.24 -3.84 -26.10
C ALA A 350 -18.74 -2.40 -26.35
N PRO A 351 -17.65 -2.14 -27.12
CA PRO A 351 -16.90 -3.03 -28.03
C PRO A 351 -15.50 -3.39 -27.53
N TRP A 352 -15.30 -3.48 -26.22
CA TRP A 352 -13.97 -3.66 -25.65
C TRP A 352 -13.27 -4.93 -26.16
N GLU A 353 -12.04 -4.78 -26.60
CA GLU A 353 -11.05 -5.86 -26.76
C GLU A 353 -10.32 -5.94 -25.42
N ILE A 354 -10.62 -6.96 -24.62
CA ILE A 354 -10.19 -7.04 -23.22
C ILE A 354 -9.07 -8.08 -23.12
N ALA A 355 -7.91 -7.68 -22.64
CA ALA A 355 -6.73 -8.53 -22.54
C ALA A 355 -6.21 -8.60 -21.09
N ARG A 356 -5.78 -9.78 -20.65
CA ARG A 356 -5.18 -9.97 -19.33
C ARG A 356 -3.79 -9.31 -19.27
N VAL A 357 -3.43 -8.73 -18.13
CA VAL A 357 -2.10 -8.14 -17.91
C VAL A 357 -1.34 -8.82 -16.75
N PRO A 358 0.00 -8.90 -16.82
CA PRO A 358 0.80 -9.47 -15.73
C PRO A 358 0.60 -8.69 -14.42
N SER A 359 0.14 -9.35 -13.37
CA SER A 359 -0.15 -8.79 -12.04
C SER A 359 0.08 -9.86 -10.96
N THR A 360 0.32 -9.45 -9.71
CA THR A 360 0.65 -10.36 -8.59
C THR A 360 -0.46 -11.37 -8.30
N GLY A 361 -1.73 -10.98 -8.43
CA GLY A 361 -2.89 -11.89 -8.35
C GLY A 361 -3.28 -12.54 -9.68
N GLY A 362 -2.65 -12.11 -10.79
CA GLY A 362 -2.99 -12.56 -12.13
C GLY A 362 -4.43 -12.24 -12.54
N THR A 363 -5.15 -11.33 -11.89
CA THR A 363 -6.58 -11.07 -12.15
C THR A 363 -6.87 -9.76 -12.85
N SER A 364 -5.86 -8.92 -13.11
CA SER A 364 -6.05 -7.62 -13.75
C SER A 364 -6.23 -7.71 -15.27
N TRP A 365 -7.11 -6.84 -15.77
CA TRP A 365 -7.45 -6.75 -17.20
C TRP A 365 -7.27 -5.33 -17.73
N MET A 366 -6.85 -5.25 -18.98
CA MET A 366 -6.75 -4.03 -19.77
C MET A 366 -7.90 -4.00 -20.78
N TYR A 367 -8.59 -2.86 -20.84
CA TYR A 367 -9.73 -2.64 -21.71
C TYR A 367 -9.30 -1.82 -22.91
N THR A 368 -9.29 -2.42 -24.09
CA THR A 368 -8.74 -1.77 -25.28
C THR A 368 -9.75 -1.62 -26.40
N LYS A 369 -9.47 -0.70 -27.32
CA LYS A 369 -10.04 -0.71 -28.66
C LYS A 369 -8.99 -0.27 -29.66
N GLY A 370 -8.63 -1.18 -30.55
CA GLY A 370 -7.83 -0.88 -31.74
C GLY A 370 -8.67 -0.26 -32.85
N GLY A 371 -8.02 0.53 -33.71
CA GLY A 371 -8.63 1.13 -34.88
C GLY A 371 -7.65 1.26 -36.02
N GLN A 372 -8.09 0.90 -37.24
CA GLN A 372 -7.31 1.07 -38.46
C GLN A 372 -8.21 1.56 -39.59
N LEU A 373 -7.72 2.52 -40.38
CA LEU A 373 -8.36 2.97 -41.61
C LEU A 373 -7.30 3.61 -42.52
N GLY A 374 -7.09 3.08 -43.73
CA GLY A 374 -6.02 3.56 -44.61
C GLY A 374 -4.64 3.46 -43.96
N MET A 375 -3.89 4.56 -43.99
CA MET A 375 -2.56 4.66 -43.37
C MET A 375 -2.59 5.05 -41.88
N TYR A 376 -3.75 4.96 -41.22
CA TYR A 376 -3.92 5.32 -39.81
C TYR A 376 -4.16 4.08 -38.96
N SER A 377 -3.43 3.98 -37.85
CA SER A 377 -3.61 2.97 -36.82
C SER A 377 -3.69 3.63 -35.45
N SER A 378 -4.50 3.08 -34.57
CA SER A 378 -4.78 3.66 -33.25
C SER A 378 -5.09 2.58 -32.22
N LEU A 379 -4.78 2.86 -30.96
CA LEU A 379 -5.15 2.05 -29.82
C LEU A 379 -5.48 2.97 -28.65
N MET A 380 -6.63 2.73 -28.03
CA MET A 380 -6.97 3.26 -26.72
C MET A 380 -7.04 2.11 -25.74
N ALA A 381 -6.44 2.27 -24.56
CA ALA A 381 -6.37 1.26 -23.50
C ALA A 381 -6.65 1.88 -22.13
N LEU A 382 -7.47 1.22 -21.32
CA LEU A 382 -7.79 1.62 -19.95
C LEU A 382 -7.41 0.51 -18.97
N LEU A 383 -6.75 0.90 -17.88
CA LEU A 383 -6.31 0.06 -16.77
C LEU A 383 -7.05 0.51 -15.50
N PRO A 384 -8.31 0.08 -15.30
CA PRO A 384 -9.16 0.61 -14.23
C PRO A 384 -8.64 0.27 -12.82
N ASP A 385 -7.97 -0.87 -12.64
CA ASP A 385 -7.41 -1.30 -11.35
C ASP A 385 -6.36 -0.32 -10.80
N TRP A 386 -5.75 0.49 -11.66
CA TRP A 386 -4.78 1.54 -11.29
C TRP A 386 -5.21 2.94 -11.71
N GLY A 387 -6.41 3.10 -12.29
CA GLY A 387 -6.91 4.39 -12.74
C GLY A 387 -6.04 5.05 -13.81
N VAL A 388 -5.47 4.29 -14.76
CA VAL A 388 -4.58 4.80 -15.81
C VAL A 388 -5.14 4.51 -17.20
N GLY A 389 -5.00 5.46 -18.11
CA GLY A 389 -5.24 5.27 -19.54
C GLY A 389 -3.95 5.40 -20.35
N LEU A 390 -3.91 4.69 -21.48
CA LEU A 390 -2.86 4.73 -22.49
C LEU A 390 -3.54 4.93 -23.85
N THR A 391 -3.00 5.82 -24.68
CA THR A 391 -3.46 5.99 -26.06
C THR A 391 -2.26 6.13 -26.99
N VAL A 392 -2.31 5.45 -28.13
CA VAL A 392 -1.31 5.54 -29.19
C VAL A 392 -2.02 5.78 -30.51
N LEU A 393 -1.62 6.84 -31.22
CA LEU A 393 -2.12 7.20 -32.55
C LEU A 393 -0.96 7.24 -33.52
N ALA A 394 -1.10 6.61 -34.68
CA ALA A 394 -0.05 6.54 -35.68
C ALA A 394 -0.61 6.76 -37.09
N ALA A 395 0.17 7.43 -37.94
CA ALA A 395 -0.14 7.69 -39.34
C ALA A 395 1.13 7.52 -40.18
N GLY A 396 1.09 6.60 -41.15
CA GLY A 396 2.25 6.25 -41.98
C GLY A 396 2.22 4.80 -42.45
N ILE A 397 3.27 4.40 -43.17
CA ILE A 397 3.40 3.03 -43.70
C ILE A 397 3.49 2.02 -42.55
N ASP A 398 4.23 2.37 -41.49
CA ASP A 398 4.44 1.50 -40.32
C ASP A 398 3.50 1.82 -39.14
N ALA A 399 2.39 2.53 -39.39
CA ALA A 399 1.41 2.82 -38.35
C ALA A 399 0.90 1.54 -37.63
N PRO A 400 0.63 0.40 -38.33
CA PRO A 400 0.30 -0.86 -37.66
C PRO A 400 1.39 -1.37 -36.71
N GLN A 401 2.66 -1.26 -37.10
CA GLN A 401 3.81 -1.70 -36.31
C GLN A 401 3.99 -0.84 -35.05
N VAL A 402 3.81 0.47 -35.17
CA VAL A 402 3.78 1.40 -34.02
C VAL A 402 2.76 0.94 -32.99
N VAL A 403 1.52 0.69 -33.42
CA VAL A 403 0.42 0.30 -32.52
C VAL A 403 0.56 -1.15 -32.02
N GLY A 404 1.26 -2.01 -32.75
CA GLY A 404 1.54 -3.39 -32.32
C GLY A 404 2.68 -3.51 -31.29
N MET A 405 3.72 -2.68 -31.40
CA MET A 405 4.94 -2.82 -30.60
C MET A 405 4.98 -1.89 -29.38
N ILE A 406 4.63 -0.61 -29.56
CA ILE A 406 4.81 0.40 -28.50
C ILE A 406 3.91 0.13 -27.28
N PRO A 407 2.59 -0.11 -27.43
CA PRO A 407 1.72 -0.38 -26.28
C PRO A 407 2.16 -1.60 -25.47
N ALA A 408 2.60 -2.68 -26.13
CA ALA A 408 3.09 -3.88 -25.46
C ALA A 408 4.35 -3.58 -24.61
N ALA A 409 5.30 -2.84 -25.17
CA ALA A 409 6.49 -2.41 -24.44
C ALA A 409 6.13 -1.52 -23.23
N ILE A 410 5.20 -0.58 -23.40
CA ILE A 410 4.71 0.29 -22.31
C ILE A 410 4.09 -0.56 -21.20
N VAL A 411 3.10 -1.40 -21.52
CA VAL A 411 2.34 -2.18 -20.54
C VAL A 411 3.26 -3.12 -19.75
N SER A 412 4.24 -3.75 -20.41
CA SER A 412 5.19 -4.68 -19.76
C SER A 412 6.02 -4.05 -18.63
N LYS A 413 6.27 -2.74 -18.69
CA LYS A 413 7.02 -1.99 -17.69
C LYS A 413 6.12 -1.18 -16.76
N LEU A 414 5.07 -0.58 -17.31
CA LEU A 414 4.17 0.33 -16.58
C LEU A 414 3.33 -0.42 -15.56
N VAL A 415 2.76 -1.58 -15.89
CA VAL A 415 1.88 -2.32 -14.96
C VAL A 415 2.61 -2.73 -13.67
N PRO A 416 3.81 -3.34 -13.71
CA PRO A 416 4.58 -3.59 -12.49
C PRO A 416 4.87 -2.32 -11.68
N ALA A 417 5.18 -1.20 -12.34
CA ALA A 417 5.47 0.06 -11.66
C ALA A 417 4.22 0.64 -10.97
N LEU A 418 3.05 0.57 -11.62
CA LEU A 418 1.76 0.98 -11.05
C LEU A 418 1.37 0.12 -9.84
N GLU A 419 1.59 -1.19 -9.93
CA GLU A 419 1.33 -2.11 -8.82
C GLU A 419 2.24 -1.79 -7.63
N GLN A 420 3.53 -1.52 -7.87
CA GLN A 420 4.46 -1.14 -6.81
C GLN A 420 4.10 0.21 -6.18
N ALA A 421 3.61 1.16 -6.97
CA ALA A 421 3.09 2.43 -6.45
C ALA A 421 1.88 2.20 -5.53
N ALA A 422 0.91 1.39 -5.96
CA ALA A 422 -0.25 1.01 -5.15
C ALA A 422 0.17 0.31 -3.84
N LYS A 423 1.11 -0.63 -3.90
CA LYS A 423 1.66 -1.32 -2.71
C LYS A 423 2.34 -0.35 -1.74
N ARG A 424 3.18 0.57 -2.22
CA ARG A 424 3.84 1.58 -1.36
C ARG A 424 2.83 2.50 -0.67
N GLN A 425 1.86 3.02 -1.42
CA GLN A 425 0.83 3.89 -0.86
C GLN A 425 -0.04 3.15 0.15
N ALA A 426 -0.46 1.92 -0.17
CA ALA A 426 -1.22 1.07 0.74
C ALA A 426 -0.43 0.73 2.03
N ARG A 427 0.90 0.54 1.95
CA ARG A 427 1.73 0.35 3.15
C ARG A 427 1.66 1.52 4.12
N GLN A 428 1.72 2.73 3.58
CA GLN A 428 1.69 3.94 4.40
C GLN A 428 0.28 4.16 4.97
N SER A 429 -0.73 4.05 4.11
CA SER A 429 -2.12 4.38 4.45
C SER A 429 -2.85 3.28 5.23
N HIS A 430 -2.61 2.00 4.97
CA HIS A 430 -3.43 0.88 5.48
C HIS A 430 -2.67 -0.16 6.31
N SER A 431 -1.34 -0.31 6.15
CA SER A 431 -0.62 -1.26 7.01
C SER A 431 -0.46 -0.72 8.43
N GLY A 432 -0.53 -1.62 9.42
CA GLY A 432 -0.34 -1.28 10.81
C GLY A 432 -1.09 -2.21 11.75
N GLN A 433 -0.86 -2.00 13.04
CA GLN A 433 -1.65 -2.60 14.11
C GLN A 433 -2.82 -1.66 14.44
N TYR A 434 -3.99 -2.25 14.62
CA TYR A 434 -5.23 -1.59 15.02
C TYR A 434 -5.71 -2.23 16.32
N GLY A 435 -6.23 -1.45 17.25
CA GLY A 435 -6.65 -1.92 18.57
C GLY A 435 -5.48 -2.24 19.51
N ASP A 436 -5.70 -3.13 20.46
CA ASP A 436 -4.75 -3.50 21.51
C ASP A 436 -4.40 -5.01 21.51
N GLU A 437 -3.66 -5.47 22.51
CA GLU A 437 -3.21 -6.87 22.63
C GLU A 437 -4.36 -7.85 22.93
N ARG A 438 -5.55 -7.35 23.25
CA ARG A 438 -6.74 -8.15 23.58
C ARG A 438 -7.78 -8.09 22.46
N ASN A 439 -8.00 -6.92 21.88
CA ASN A 439 -8.88 -6.69 20.73
C ASN A 439 -8.07 -5.92 19.70
N GLY A 440 -7.48 -6.63 18.74
CA GLY A 440 -6.57 -6.02 17.80
C GLY A 440 -6.43 -6.79 16.50
N MET A 441 -5.98 -6.09 15.47
CA MET A 441 -5.77 -6.66 14.15
C MET A 441 -4.54 -6.03 13.50
N THR A 442 -3.76 -6.83 12.80
CA THR A 442 -2.59 -6.36 12.06
C THR A 442 -2.80 -6.54 10.57
N LEU A 443 -2.76 -5.42 9.83
CA LEU A 443 -2.80 -5.42 8.36
C LEU A 443 -1.40 -5.20 7.78
N THR A 444 -1.07 -5.96 6.75
CA THR A 444 0.22 -5.88 6.05
C THR A 444 0.07 -6.02 4.54
N VAL A 445 0.75 -5.17 3.78
CA VAL A 445 0.97 -5.37 2.34
C VAL A 445 2.18 -6.29 2.12
N GLN A 446 1.97 -7.42 1.45
CA GLN A 446 3.01 -8.40 1.11
C GLN A 446 3.35 -8.32 -0.38
N ASP A 447 4.64 -8.25 -0.75
CA ASP A 447 5.04 -7.96 -2.14
C ASP A 447 4.61 -9.02 -3.15
N SER A 448 4.56 -10.28 -2.74
CA SER A 448 4.22 -11.42 -3.60
C SER A 448 2.75 -11.82 -3.57
N LEU A 449 1.89 -11.09 -2.84
CA LEU A 449 0.47 -11.46 -2.67
C LEU A 449 -0.46 -10.25 -2.92
N PRO A 450 -1.62 -10.43 -3.58
CA PRO A 450 -2.60 -9.36 -3.84
C PRO A 450 -3.33 -8.90 -2.57
N GLY A 451 -3.88 -7.68 -2.48
CA GLY A 451 -4.70 -7.28 -1.31
C GLY A 451 -3.94 -7.05 0.00
N LEU A 452 -4.67 -6.62 1.03
CA LEU A 452 -4.13 -6.42 2.39
C LEU A 452 -4.16 -7.75 3.15
N GLY A 453 -3.00 -8.26 3.54
CA GLY A 453 -2.92 -9.47 4.37
C GLY A 453 -3.25 -9.14 5.82
N VAL A 454 -4.18 -9.91 6.40
CA VAL A 454 -4.35 -9.92 7.86
C VAL A 454 -3.33 -10.92 8.41
N THR A 455 -2.47 -10.48 9.33
CA THR A 455 -1.40 -11.32 9.91
C THR A 455 -1.62 -11.65 11.37
N SER A 456 -2.51 -10.92 12.04
CA SER A 456 -2.97 -11.18 13.39
C SER A 456 -4.38 -10.63 13.53
N TRP A 457 -5.25 -11.35 14.23
CA TRP A 457 -6.58 -10.86 14.59
C TRP A 457 -7.02 -11.49 15.91
N LEU A 458 -7.16 -10.65 16.93
CA LEU A 458 -7.54 -11.03 18.30
C LEU A 458 -8.88 -10.39 18.67
N VAL A 459 -9.77 -11.18 19.26
CA VAL A 459 -11.00 -10.71 19.90
C VAL A 459 -11.07 -11.31 21.30
N ASP A 460 -11.11 -10.45 22.32
CA ASP A 460 -10.98 -10.81 23.74
C ASP A 460 -9.81 -11.79 24.04
N GLY A 461 -8.67 -11.55 23.39
CA GLY A 461 -7.43 -12.34 23.53
C GLY A 461 -7.43 -13.68 22.79
N ARG A 462 -8.49 -14.00 22.03
CA ARG A 462 -8.58 -15.23 21.23
C ARG A 462 -8.19 -14.98 19.78
N ASP A 463 -7.40 -15.89 19.21
CA ASP A 463 -7.04 -15.87 17.80
C ASP A 463 -8.25 -16.17 16.92
N MET A 464 -8.60 -15.22 16.07
CA MET A 464 -9.71 -15.34 15.14
C MET A 464 -9.39 -16.25 13.95
N PHE A 465 -8.13 -16.49 13.60
CA PHE A 465 -7.79 -17.40 12.50
C PHE A 465 -8.29 -18.83 12.75
N ASP A 466 -8.20 -19.32 13.99
CA ASP A 466 -8.74 -20.61 14.39
C ASP A 466 -10.26 -20.67 14.28
N SER A 467 -10.92 -19.59 14.70
CA SER A 467 -12.39 -19.47 14.64
C SER A 467 -12.89 -19.42 13.20
N ILE A 468 -12.25 -18.59 12.37
CA ILE A 468 -12.55 -18.49 10.94
C ILE A 468 -12.30 -19.83 10.25
N ARG A 469 -11.19 -20.52 10.56
CA ARG A 469 -10.92 -21.86 10.01
C ARG A 469 -12.10 -22.80 10.22
N LEU A 470 -12.62 -22.87 11.45
CA LEU A 470 -13.76 -23.72 11.78
C LEU A 470 -15.05 -23.31 11.06
N MET A 471 -15.24 -22.01 10.80
CA MET A 471 -16.43 -21.51 10.11
C MET A 471 -16.39 -21.73 8.60
N VAL A 472 -15.20 -21.64 7.99
CA VAL A 472 -15.03 -21.78 6.53
C VAL A 472 -14.69 -23.20 6.08
N SER A 473 -14.19 -24.06 6.98
CA SER A 473 -13.98 -25.48 6.69
C SER A 473 -15.31 -26.23 6.82
N GLU A 474 -15.82 -26.79 5.72
CA GLU A 474 -17.00 -27.69 5.75
C GLU A 474 -16.75 -29.02 6.51
N SER A 475 -15.50 -29.25 6.95
CA SER A 475 -15.06 -30.44 7.67
C SER A 475 -14.28 -30.06 8.93
N SER A 476 -14.63 -30.65 10.07
CA SER A 476 -13.90 -30.53 11.34
C SER A 476 -12.48 -31.14 11.31
N THR A 477 -12.00 -31.61 10.15
CA THR A 477 -10.70 -32.28 9.99
C THR A 477 -9.72 -31.58 9.05
N SER A 478 -10.03 -30.40 8.47
CA SER A 478 -9.06 -29.71 7.62
C SER A 478 -7.96 -29.05 8.46
N LEU A 479 -6.72 -29.52 8.30
CA LEU A 479 -5.56 -29.12 9.11
C LEU A 479 -4.80 -27.90 8.53
N GLY A 480 -5.28 -27.29 7.45
CA GLY A 480 -4.62 -26.16 6.77
C GLY A 480 -4.67 -24.84 7.53
N ASN A 481 -3.69 -23.98 7.27
CA ASN A 481 -3.67 -22.60 7.76
C ASN A 481 -4.63 -21.75 6.93
N VAL A 482 -5.32 -20.78 7.55
CA VAL A 482 -6.18 -19.84 6.82
C VAL A 482 -5.37 -18.62 6.39
N SER A 483 -5.41 -18.30 5.10
CA SER A 483 -5.06 -16.98 4.59
C SER A 483 -6.31 -16.11 4.60
N MET A 484 -6.15 -14.88 5.09
CA MET A 484 -7.19 -13.86 5.12
C MET A 484 -6.65 -12.60 4.45
N ARG A 485 -7.32 -12.17 3.38
CA ARG A 485 -6.88 -11.03 2.59
C ARG A 485 -8.05 -10.10 2.32
N LEU A 486 -7.88 -8.81 2.61
CA LEU A 486 -8.90 -7.78 2.38
C LEU A 486 -8.75 -7.17 0.99
N TYR A 487 -9.89 -7.04 0.30
CA TYR A 487 -10.01 -6.42 -1.02
C TYR A 487 -11.03 -5.26 -0.99
N PRO A 488 -10.77 -4.15 -1.68
CA PRO A 488 -11.67 -3.02 -1.72
C PRO A 488 -12.93 -3.35 -2.54
N THR A 489 -14.10 -2.95 -2.04
CA THR A 489 -15.38 -3.16 -2.76
C THR A 489 -15.72 -2.03 -3.74
N GLY A 490 -15.05 -0.88 -3.58
CA GLY A 490 -15.40 0.37 -4.26
C GLY A 490 -16.59 1.12 -3.66
N LEU A 491 -17.20 0.60 -2.58
CA LEU A 491 -18.22 1.32 -1.81
C LEU A 491 -17.53 2.26 -0.81
N GLN A 492 -17.96 3.52 -0.82
CA GLN A 492 -17.41 4.56 0.05
C GLN A 492 -18.50 5.56 0.46
N THR A 493 -18.34 6.15 1.64
CA THR A 493 -19.13 7.32 2.06
C THR A 493 -18.24 8.40 2.66
N GLN A 494 -18.59 9.65 2.41
CA GLN A 494 -17.97 10.80 3.08
C GLN A 494 -18.74 11.08 4.38
N THR A 495 -18.03 11.37 5.45
CA THR A 495 -18.62 11.77 6.73
C THR A 495 -18.46 13.28 6.94
N ASP A 496 -19.32 13.87 7.77
CA ASP A 496 -19.34 15.32 8.06
C ASP A 496 -18.00 15.88 8.59
N GLY A 497 -17.09 15.00 9.04
CA GLY A 497 -15.74 15.32 9.52
C GLY A 497 -14.60 15.27 8.48
N LYS A 498 -14.89 15.23 7.16
CA LYS A 498 -13.91 15.01 6.07
C LYS A 498 -13.23 13.63 6.06
N ALA A 499 -13.64 12.71 6.94
CA ALA A 499 -13.16 11.34 6.92
C ALA A 499 -13.97 10.52 5.89
N ARG A 500 -13.25 9.69 5.14
CA ARG A 500 -13.83 8.79 4.14
C ARG A 500 -13.89 7.39 4.71
N LEU A 501 -15.08 6.77 4.69
CA LEU A 501 -15.24 5.36 5.04
C LEU A 501 -15.21 4.53 3.76
N GLU A 502 -14.38 3.50 3.74
CA GLU A 502 -14.26 2.55 2.63
C GLU A 502 -14.68 1.15 3.09
N SER A 503 -15.49 0.46 2.29
CA SER A 503 -15.88 -0.93 2.57
C SER A 503 -14.95 -1.92 1.87
N TRP A 504 -14.57 -2.94 2.63
CA TRP A 504 -13.65 -4.00 2.26
C TRP A 504 -14.30 -5.37 2.50
N ARG A 505 -13.86 -6.36 1.72
CA ARG A 505 -14.26 -7.76 1.89
C ARG A 505 -13.05 -8.64 2.10
N ALA A 506 -13.10 -9.50 3.11
CA ALA A 506 -12.12 -10.54 3.33
C ALA A 506 -12.41 -11.74 2.40
N VAL A 507 -11.37 -12.24 1.74
CA VAL A 507 -11.39 -13.58 1.16
C VAL A 507 -10.60 -14.50 2.08
N TYR A 508 -11.24 -15.60 2.48
CA TYR A 508 -10.65 -16.64 3.30
C TYR A 508 -10.27 -17.84 2.43
N GLU A 509 -9.01 -18.28 2.52
CA GLU A 509 -8.49 -19.42 1.76
C GLU A 509 -7.77 -20.38 2.71
N ILE A 510 -8.13 -21.66 2.66
CA ILE A 510 -7.40 -22.70 3.40
C ILE A 510 -6.16 -23.06 2.58
N ILE A 511 -4.99 -22.68 3.09
CA ILE A 511 -3.69 -23.03 2.55
C ILE A 511 -3.23 -24.32 3.23
N ASP A 512 -3.36 -25.45 2.52
CA ASP A 512 -2.82 -26.76 2.91
C ASP A 512 -1.98 -27.33 1.77
N ALA A 513 -0.85 -27.95 2.08
CA ALA A 513 -0.04 -28.68 1.11
C ALA A 513 -0.80 -29.87 0.47
N ALA A 514 -1.85 -30.36 1.15
CA ALA A 514 -2.72 -31.45 0.68
C ALA A 514 -4.05 -30.98 0.06
N SER A 515 -4.42 -29.69 0.18
CA SER A 515 -5.64 -29.19 -0.47
C SER A 515 -5.38 -29.01 -1.96
N PRO A 516 -6.15 -29.67 -2.85
CA PRO A 516 -6.03 -29.40 -4.27
C PRO A 516 -6.36 -27.93 -4.50
N SER A 517 -5.42 -27.19 -5.10
CA SER A 517 -5.69 -25.85 -5.60
C SER A 517 -6.93 -25.93 -6.49
N SER A 518 -8.07 -25.39 -6.06
CA SER A 518 -9.29 -25.44 -6.87
C SER A 518 -8.99 -24.68 -8.16
N PRO A 519 -8.98 -25.31 -9.34
CA PRO A 519 -8.53 -24.68 -10.59
C PRO A 519 -9.36 -23.45 -11.01
N TYR A 520 -10.44 -23.17 -10.29
CA TYR A 520 -11.55 -22.32 -10.72
C TYR A 520 -11.68 -21.01 -9.96
N CYS A 521 -10.79 -20.70 -9.00
CA CYS A 521 -10.80 -19.45 -8.22
C CYS A 521 -12.22 -19.06 -7.74
N ALA A 522 -12.70 -19.74 -6.68
CA ALA A 522 -14.10 -19.70 -6.25
C ALA A 522 -14.44 -18.61 -5.21
N SER A 523 -13.57 -17.61 -5.01
CA SER A 523 -13.75 -16.57 -3.99
C SER A 523 -15.04 -15.77 -4.14
N TRP A 524 -15.52 -15.57 -5.37
CA TRP A 524 -16.78 -14.88 -5.66
C TRP A 524 -18.03 -15.59 -5.10
N PHE A 525 -17.94 -16.89 -4.78
CA PHE A 525 -19.04 -17.67 -4.21
C PHE A 525 -19.01 -17.69 -2.67
N SER A 526 -17.87 -17.38 -2.04
CA SER A 526 -17.68 -17.50 -0.59
C SER A 526 -17.81 -16.19 0.18
N VAL A 527 -17.64 -15.04 -0.46
CA VAL A 527 -17.90 -13.72 0.16
C VAL A 527 -19.36 -13.65 0.62
N ASP A 528 -19.60 -13.06 1.79
CA ASP A 528 -20.92 -12.97 2.46
C ASP A 528 -21.59 -14.31 2.82
N SER A 529 -20.88 -15.45 2.70
CA SER A 529 -21.47 -16.77 3.00
C SER A 529 -21.63 -17.08 4.49
N VAL A 530 -20.86 -16.40 5.36
CA VAL A 530 -20.90 -16.56 6.81
C VAL A 530 -21.27 -15.24 7.47
N THR A 531 -22.35 -15.24 8.24
CA THR A 531 -22.86 -14.04 8.92
C THR A 531 -22.96 -14.25 10.43
N TYR A 532 -22.71 -13.19 11.19
CA TYR A 532 -22.97 -13.11 12.62
C TYR A 532 -23.91 -11.92 12.89
N GLY A 533 -25.02 -12.16 13.60
CA GLY A 533 -26.04 -11.13 13.81
C GLY A 533 -26.72 -10.60 12.54
N GLY A 534 -26.63 -11.34 11.42
CA GLY A 534 -27.16 -10.91 10.12
C GLY A 534 -26.21 -10.03 9.30
N VAL A 535 -24.99 -9.80 9.78
CA VAL A 535 -23.93 -9.06 9.09
C VAL A 535 -22.77 -10.02 8.77
N SER A 536 -22.16 -9.86 7.61
CA SER A 536 -21.11 -10.76 7.13
C SER A 536 -19.82 -10.60 7.93
N ILE A 537 -19.19 -11.72 8.32
CA ILE A 537 -17.94 -11.69 9.11
C ILE A 537 -16.73 -11.25 8.29
N ASP A 538 -16.86 -11.29 6.97
CA ASP A 538 -15.89 -10.83 5.98
C ASP A 538 -16.03 -9.33 5.65
N GLU A 539 -16.98 -8.61 6.24
CA GLU A 539 -17.12 -7.16 6.04
C GLU A 539 -16.27 -6.35 7.02
N PHE A 540 -15.41 -5.49 6.45
CA PHE A 540 -14.60 -4.54 7.17
C PHE A 540 -14.83 -3.13 6.62
N VAL A 541 -14.85 -2.13 7.49
CA VAL A 541 -14.92 -0.71 7.11
C VAL A 541 -13.67 0.00 7.62
N ILE A 542 -12.88 0.55 6.72
CA ILE A 542 -11.67 1.31 7.06
C ILE A 542 -12.03 2.79 6.99
N ASP A 543 -11.74 3.54 8.07
CA ASP A 543 -11.86 4.99 8.02
C ASP A 543 -10.51 5.60 7.59
N LEU A 544 -10.59 6.65 6.78
CA LEU A 544 -9.43 7.36 6.28
C LEU A 544 -9.56 8.84 6.66
N SER A 545 -8.49 9.42 7.18
CA SER A 545 -8.36 10.87 7.34
C SER A 545 -8.28 11.57 5.98
N ALA A 546 -8.32 12.90 5.99
CA ALA A 546 -8.33 13.72 4.78
C ALA A 546 -7.07 13.53 3.89
N ASP A 547 -5.95 13.10 4.48
CA ASP A 547 -4.70 12.76 3.78
C ASP A 547 -4.69 11.31 3.24
N GLY A 548 -5.75 10.54 3.47
CA GLY A 548 -5.87 9.14 3.04
C GLY A 548 -5.24 8.12 4.00
N THR A 549 -4.76 8.54 5.16
CA THR A 549 -4.20 7.65 6.19
C THR A 549 -5.33 6.99 6.99
N SER A 550 -5.29 5.67 7.19
CA SER A 550 -6.32 5.02 8.02
C SER A 550 -6.25 5.45 9.48
N GLN A 551 -7.40 5.68 10.12
CA GLN A 551 -7.50 6.04 11.54
C GLN A 551 -8.03 4.89 12.39
N GLY A 552 -8.57 3.84 11.77
CA GLY A 552 -9.21 2.72 12.44
C GLY A 552 -9.93 1.80 11.47
N ILE A 553 -10.31 0.62 11.98
CA ILE A 553 -11.04 -0.40 11.23
C ILE A 553 -12.22 -0.87 12.05
N THR A 554 -13.40 -0.88 11.44
CA THR A 554 -14.61 -1.47 12.01
C THR A 554 -14.82 -2.86 11.46
N ILE A 555 -15.02 -3.82 12.36
CA ILE A 555 -15.46 -5.17 12.04
C ILE A 555 -16.98 -5.15 12.10
N SER A 556 -17.64 -5.07 10.93
CA SER A 556 -19.09 -4.80 10.87
C SER A 556 -19.91 -5.86 11.59
N ALA A 557 -19.54 -7.13 11.48
CA ALA A 557 -20.24 -8.22 12.16
C ALA A 557 -20.30 -8.08 13.69
N PHE A 558 -19.32 -7.43 14.29
CA PHE A 558 -19.22 -7.29 15.74
C PHE A 558 -19.60 -5.89 16.23
N ASP A 559 -19.90 -4.97 15.32
CA ASP A 559 -20.05 -3.54 15.61
C ASP A 559 -18.89 -3.00 16.49
N SER A 560 -17.67 -3.43 16.15
CA SER A 560 -16.47 -3.16 16.94
C SER A 560 -15.44 -2.40 16.11
N ARG A 561 -15.01 -1.24 16.63
CA ARG A 561 -14.00 -0.39 16.00
C ARG A 561 -12.64 -0.57 16.69
N LEU A 562 -11.63 -0.89 15.90
CA LEU A 562 -10.23 -0.96 16.28
C LEU A 562 -9.52 0.32 15.83
N GLU A 563 -9.14 1.18 16.78
CA GLU A 563 -8.41 2.42 16.48
C GLU A 563 -7.02 2.11 15.92
N ARG A 564 -6.56 2.87 14.94
CA ARG A 564 -5.13 2.93 14.63
C ARG A 564 -4.46 3.78 15.70
N PRO A 565 -3.41 3.29 16.39
CA PRO A 565 -2.67 4.10 17.34
C PRO A 565 -2.11 5.35 16.63
N SER A 566 -2.59 6.54 17.00
CA SER A 566 -2.07 7.79 16.43
C SER A 566 -0.69 8.12 17.06
N MET A 567 0.25 8.58 16.23
CA MET A 567 1.54 9.12 16.69
C MET A 567 1.52 10.65 16.84
N ASP A 568 0.35 11.29 16.99
CA ASP A 568 0.28 12.67 17.51
C ASP A 568 0.35 12.60 19.04
N TYR A 569 1.58 12.55 19.57
CA TYR A 569 1.81 12.21 20.97
C TYR A 569 2.84 13.13 21.62
N LYS A 570 2.34 14.06 22.42
CA LYS A 570 3.15 14.94 23.27
C LYS A 570 3.21 14.35 24.68
N VAL A 571 4.41 14.25 25.23
CA VAL A 571 4.69 13.77 26.60
C VAL A 571 5.45 14.84 27.35
N ILE A 572 5.06 15.12 28.59
CA ILE A 572 5.84 16.00 29.45
C ILE A 572 6.86 15.17 30.24
N VAL A 573 8.13 15.46 30.07
CA VAL A 573 9.24 14.72 30.68
C VAL A 573 10.12 15.64 31.52
N ALA A 574 10.84 15.10 32.50
CA ALA A 574 11.87 15.86 33.20
C ALA A 574 13.09 15.03 33.61
N ALA A 575 14.27 15.65 33.50
CA ALA A 575 15.47 15.18 34.18
C ALA A 575 15.47 15.69 35.63
N VAL A 576 15.72 14.81 36.58
CA VAL A 576 15.83 15.15 38.00
C VAL A 576 17.24 15.65 38.27
N HIS A 577 17.37 16.94 38.56
CA HIS A 577 18.61 17.53 39.04
C HIS A 577 18.48 17.78 40.55
N ALA A 578 18.89 16.81 41.37
CA ALA A 578 18.84 16.91 42.83
C ALA A 578 19.99 16.11 43.44
N ALA A 579 20.42 16.45 44.66
CA ALA A 579 21.34 15.61 45.42
C ALA A 579 20.58 14.51 46.19
N PRO A 580 21.15 13.32 46.41
CA PRO A 580 20.57 12.32 47.30
C PRO A 580 20.78 12.69 48.78
N VAL A 581 20.12 12.00 49.70
CA VAL A 581 20.55 12.05 51.12
C VAL A 581 21.67 11.01 51.26
N PHE A 582 22.91 11.47 51.09
CA PHE A 582 24.05 10.59 50.86
C PHE A 582 24.20 9.52 51.95
N MET A 583 24.40 8.26 51.53
CA MET A 583 24.57 7.11 52.42
C MET A 583 23.39 6.87 53.38
N ASN A 584 22.17 7.19 52.92
CA ASN A 584 20.92 6.89 53.62
C ASN A 584 19.82 6.52 52.60
N LYS A 585 19.59 5.22 52.41
CA LYS A 585 18.63 4.71 51.42
C LYS A 585 17.18 5.06 51.76
N ALA A 586 16.83 5.06 53.04
CA ALA A 586 15.46 5.31 53.48
C ALA A 586 15.08 6.78 53.22
N ALA A 587 15.93 7.71 53.65
CA ALA A 587 15.70 9.14 53.43
C ALA A 587 15.76 9.52 51.94
N THR A 588 16.65 8.87 51.17
CA THR A 588 16.70 9.11 49.71
C THR A 588 15.48 8.51 49.00
N THR A 589 14.96 7.38 49.46
CA THR A 589 13.69 6.80 48.96
C THR A 589 12.53 7.76 49.22
N ASP A 590 12.45 8.36 50.41
CA ASP A 590 11.43 9.39 50.72
C ASP A 590 11.56 10.59 49.79
N LYS A 591 12.79 11.00 49.47
CA LYS A 591 13.06 12.08 48.52
C LYS A 591 12.61 11.74 47.10
N VAL A 592 12.87 10.52 46.62
CA VAL A 592 12.37 10.04 45.32
C VAL A 592 10.84 10.09 45.27
N ILE A 593 10.17 9.62 46.32
CA ILE A 593 8.70 9.66 46.42
C ILE A 593 8.18 11.11 46.36
N ASN A 594 8.79 12.03 47.10
CA ASN A 594 8.42 13.45 47.07
C ASN A 594 8.63 14.08 45.68
N LEU A 595 9.68 13.69 44.95
CA LEU A 595 9.91 14.16 43.58
C LEU A 595 8.88 13.61 42.59
N ILE A 596 8.47 12.35 42.75
CA ILE A 596 7.37 11.75 41.97
C ILE A 596 6.04 12.48 42.24
N GLU A 597 5.75 12.81 43.50
CA GLU A 597 4.54 13.55 43.87
C GLU A 597 4.54 14.99 43.32
N ARG A 598 5.71 15.65 43.30
CA ARG A 598 5.87 16.95 42.64
C ARG A 598 5.67 16.83 41.12
N ALA A 599 6.24 15.80 40.50
CA ALA A 599 6.08 15.55 39.07
C ALA A 599 4.62 15.35 38.68
N GLY A 600 3.86 14.57 39.45
CA GLY A 600 2.42 14.40 39.23
C GLY A 600 1.65 15.73 39.32
N LYS A 601 2.01 16.62 40.26
CA LYS A 601 1.41 17.97 40.35
C LYS A 601 1.77 18.88 39.17
N ASP A 602 2.96 18.72 38.62
CA ASP A 602 3.48 19.51 37.50
C ASP A 602 3.11 18.92 36.12
N ASN A 603 2.25 17.88 36.10
CA ASN A 603 1.85 17.08 34.94
C ASN A 603 3.03 16.47 34.18
N ILE A 604 4.12 16.12 34.88
CA ILE A 604 5.24 15.38 34.29
C ILE A 604 4.90 13.90 34.32
N GLU A 605 5.06 13.23 33.19
CA GLU A 605 4.67 11.83 33.00
C GLU A 605 5.87 10.87 33.06
N LEU A 606 7.08 11.35 32.78
CA LEU A 606 8.32 10.59 32.89
C LEU A 606 9.40 11.38 33.64
N LEU A 607 9.97 10.76 34.69
CA LEU A 607 11.17 11.24 35.37
C LEU A 607 12.39 10.36 35.07
N VAL A 608 13.51 11.00 34.73
CA VAL A 608 14.82 10.33 34.67
C VAL A 608 15.69 10.83 35.80
N PHE A 609 16.19 9.91 36.63
CA PHE A 609 17.03 10.23 37.77
C PHE A 609 18.52 10.05 37.46
N PRO A 610 19.41 10.73 38.22
CA PRO A 610 20.84 10.58 38.12
C PRO A 610 21.36 9.16 38.40
N GLU A 611 22.61 8.92 38.02
CA GLU A 611 23.27 7.63 38.24
C GLU A 611 23.41 7.33 39.72
N THR A 612 23.03 6.13 40.14
CA THR A 612 23.12 5.66 41.53
C THR A 612 22.54 6.64 42.56
N PHE A 613 21.41 7.27 42.23
CA PHE A 613 20.73 8.23 43.10
C PHE A 613 20.44 7.65 44.50
N ILE A 614 20.04 6.37 44.59
CA ILE A 614 19.94 5.67 45.89
C ILE A 614 21.14 4.72 46.06
N PRO A 615 21.95 4.82 47.14
CA PRO A 615 21.95 5.82 48.21
C PRO A 615 22.82 7.07 47.90
N GLY A 616 23.28 7.19 46.65
CA GLY A 616 24.19 8.23 46.17
C GLY A 616 25.46 7.62 45.54
N TYR A 617 26.03 8.31 44.56
CA TYR A 617 27.26 7.85 43.90
C TYR A 617 28.44 7.84 44.89
N PRO A 618 29.21 6.74 44.99
CA PRO A 618 30.19 6.54 46.05
C PRO A 618 31.51 7.31 45.77
N TYR A 619 31.48 8.64 45.77
CA TYR A 619 32.64 9.50 45.46
C TYR A 619 33.91 9.18 46.25
N TRP A 620 33.78 8.59 47.44
CA TRP A 620 34.92 8.16 48.26
C TRP A 620 35.83 7.13 47.55
N ILE A 621 35.36 6.41 46.54
CA ILE A 621 36.19 5.44 45.79
C ILE A 621 37.38 6.11 45.10
N GLU A 622 37.25 7.40 44.77
CA GLU A 622 38.27 8.21 44.08
C GLU A 622 39.22 8.90 45.07
N CYS A 623 38.83 9.02 46.34
CA CYS A 623 39.51 9.89 47.30
C CYS A 623 40.48 9.16 48.24
N TYR A 624 40.29 7.86 48.46
CA TYR A 624 40.99 7.11 49.51
C TYR A 624 41.63 5.82 48.99
N PRO A 625 42.63 5.24 49.68
CA PRO A 625 43.17 3.92 49.32
C PRO A 625 42.17 2.78 49.61
N PRO A 626 42.17 1.68 48.81
CA PRO A 626 41.17 0.62 48.93
C PRO A 626 41.00 -0.01 50.33
N LEU A 627 42.10 -0.22 51.07
CA LEU A 627 42.02 -0.82 52.41
C LEU A 627 41.33 0.07 53.45
N GLN A 628 41.35 1.40 53.26
CA GLN A 628 40.66 2.35 54.15
C GLN A 628 39.15 2.39 53.88
N GLN A 629 38.73 2.00 52.69
CA GLN A 629 37.35 2.08 52.23
C GLN A 629 36.48 0.89 52.65
N VAL A 630 37.06 -0.20 53.18
CA VAL A 630 36.35 -1.46 53.45
C VAL A 630 35.08 -1.25 54.29
N GLY A 631 35.16 -0.45 55.36
CA GLY A 631 33.99 -0.15 56.21
C GLY A 631 32.94 0.71 55.50
N ALA A 632 33.37 1.65 54.64
CA ALA A 632 32.46 2.46 53.84
C ALA A 632 31.74 1.62 52.78
N LEU A 633 32.44 0.70 52.11
CA LEU A 633 31.88 -0.22 51.13
C LEU A 633 30.88 -1.20 51.76
N ALA A 634 31.19 -1.74 52.95
CA ALA A 634 30.26 -2.61 53.68
C ALA A 634 28.95 -1.86 54.00
N LYS A 635 29.05 -0.63 54.51
CA LYS A 635 27.87 0.21 54.74
C LYS A 635 27.16 0.58 53.43
N TYR A 636 27.90 0.82 52.35
CA TYR A 636 27.31 1.10 51.03
C TYR A 636 26.48 -0.08 50.53
N ALA A 637 26.91 -1.31 50.79
CA ALA A 637 26.14 -2.52 50.49
C ALA A 637 24.86 -2.62 51.34
N ASP A 638 24.91 -2.24 52.62
CA ASP A 638 23.71 -2.18 53.49
C ASP A 638 22.70 -1.12 53.03
N GLU A 639 23.21 -0.01 52.50
CA GLU A 639 22.43 1.10 51.93
C GLU A 639 22.04 0.89 50.45
N SER A 640 22.48 -0.20 49.82
CA SER A 640 22.12 -0.55 48.44
C SER A 640 20.74 -1.23 48.37
N VAL A 641 20.04 -1.05 47.24
CA VAL A 641 18.63 -1.44 47.04
C VAL A 641 18.53 -2.88 46.55
N VAL A 642 17.67 -3.68 47.18
CA VAL A 642 17.26 -4.98 46.66
C VAL A 642 16.03 -4.80 45.78
N VAL A 643 16.15 -5.06 44.47
CA VAL A 643 15.08 -4.71 43.52
C VAL A 643 13.86 -5.63 43.64
N GLN A 644 14.09 -6.94 43.57
CA GLN A 644 13.00 -7.92 43.68
C GLN A 644 12.61 -8.12 45.14
N GLY A 645 11.39 -7.72 45.50
CA GLY A 645 10.83 -7.90 46.84
C GLY A 645 11.35 -6.93 47.91
N GLY A 646 12.13 -5.90 47.53
CA GLY A 646 12.57 -4.85 48.45
C GLY A 646 11.48 -3.82 48.75
N ASP A 647 11.49 -3.30 49.98
CA ASP A 647 10.51 -2.32 50.47
C ASP A 647 10.62 -0.99 49.72
N GLU A 648 11.84 -0.57 49.37
CA GLU A 648 12.09 0.70 48.67
C GLU A 648 11.41 0.74 47.30
N ILE A 649 11.59 -0.31 46.49
CA ILE A 649 10.94 -0.40 45.16
C ILE A 649 9.43 -0.50 45.30
N ALA A 650 8.91 -1.26 46.28
CA ALA A 650 7.47 -1.36 46.49
C ALA A 650 6.84 0.02 46.82
N ARG A 651 7.49 0.81 47.67
CA ARG A 651 7.05 2.15 48.05
C ARG A 651 7.12 3.14 46.88
N ILE A 652 8.19 3.07 46.07
CA ILE A 652 8.36 3.89 44.86
C ILE A 652 7.33 3.51 43.80
N SER A 653 7.13 2.22 43.50
CA SER A 653 6.08 1.73 42.61
C SER A 653 4.69 2.21 43.01
N ALA A 654 4.38 2.21 44.31
CA ALA A 654 3.12 2.73 44.81
C ALA A 654 3.00 4.26 44.60
N ALA A 655 4.09 5.01 44.72
CA ALA A 655 4.11 6.44 44.43
C ALA A 655 3.92 6.73 42.94
N CYS A 656 4.58 5.99 42.04
CA CYS A 656 4.36 6.07 40.59
C CYS A 656 2.89 5.86 40.24
N ARG A 657 2.29 4.77 40.75
CA ARG A 657 0.86 4.44 40.54
C ARG A 657 -0.08 5.56 41.01
N ARG A 658 0.17 6.12 42.20
CA ARG A 658 -0.70 7.17 42.78
C ARG A 658 -0.67 8.46 41.97
N ASN A 659 0.46 8.78 41.35
CA ASN A 659 0.68 10.05 40.67
C ASN A 659 0.64 9.95 39.14
N GLY A 660 0.55 8.74 38.58
CA GLY A 660 0.56 8.52 37.14
C GLY A 660 1.89 8.89 36.48
N VAL A 661 3.02 8.67 37.17
CA VAL A 661 4.36 9.05 36.72
C VAL A 661 5.21 7.81 36.52
N ALA A 662 5.75 7.62 35.32
CA ALA A 662 6.77 6.60 35.05
C ALA A 662 8.17 7.14 35.39
N ILE A 663 9.10 6.24 35.73
CA ILE A 663 10.46 6.64 36.11
C ILE A 663 11.55 5.73 35.53
N SER A 664 12.72 6.30 35.31
CA SER A 664 14.02 5.61 35.22
C SER A 664 14.90 6.05 36.38
N LEU A 665 15.14 5.16 37.34
CA LEU A 665 15.79 5.46 38.61
C LEU A 665 17.17 4.81 38.72
N GLY A 666 18.23 5.62 38.78
CA GLY A 666 19.56 5.12 39.11
C GLY A 666 19.68 4.69 40.57
N ILE A 667 20.20 3.48 40.80
CA ILE A 667 20.43 2.89 42.12
C ILE A 667 21.77 2.16 42.16
N SER A 668 22.35 2.04 43.35
CA SER A 668 23.23 0.91 43.67
C SER A 668 22.33 -0.27 44.04
N GLU A 669 22.26 -1.26 43.17
CA GLU A 669 21.52 -2.50 43.36
C GLU A 669 22.36 -3.51 44.16
N ARG A 670 21.75 -4.23 45.09
CA ARG A 670 22.34 -5.40 45.75
C ARG A 670 21.53 -6.65 45.43
N ILE A 671 22.21 -7.74 45.09
CA ILE A 671 21.54 -9.02 44.88
C ILE A 671 20.90 -9.52 46.18
N ALA A 672 19.66 -10.01 46.11
CA ALA A 672 18.86 -10.35 47.30
C ALA A 672 19.54 -11.36 48.25
N GLN A 673 20.25 -12.34 47.69
CA GLN A 673 20.94 -13.41 48.43
C GLN A 673 22.47 -13.23 48.46
N GLY A 674 22.95 -11.99 48.51
CA GLY A 674 24.39 -11.72 48.55
C GLY A 674 24.77 -10.27 48.83
N TYR A 675 26.07 -10.00 48.65
CA TYR A 675 26.71 -8.68 48.82
C TYR A 675 27.28 -8.13 47.51
N THR A 676 27.06 -8.81 46.38
CA THR A 676 27.43 -8.28 45.06
C THR A 676 26.53 -7.08 44.74
N LEU A 677 27.17 -5.98 44.35
CA LEU A 677 26.50 -4.75 43.99
C LEU A 677 26.55 -4.54 42.47
N PHE A 678 25.54 -3.88 41.93
CA PHE A 678 25.49 -3.41 40.54
C PHE A 678 25.14 -1.93 40.51
N ASN A 679 25.63 -1.21 39.52
CA ASN A 679 25.11 0.09 39.16
C ASN A 679 23.97 -0.13 38.18
N SER A 680 22.76 0.26 38.56
CA SER A 680 21.55 -0.13 37.83
C SER A 680 20.59 1.04 37.62
N GLN A 681 19.90 1.07 36.48
CA GLN A 681 18.73 1.91 36.25
C GLN A 681 17.47 1.03 36.34
N VAL A 682 16.60 1.31 37.30
CA VAL A 682 15.30 0.64 37.48
C VAL A 682 14.22 1.39 36.70
N ASN A 683 13.46 0.67 35.89
CA ASN A 683 12.37 1.25 35.10
C ASN A 683 11.01 0.82 35.66
N ILE A 684 10.18 1.79 36.03
CA ILE A 684 8.84 1.57 36.62
C ILE A 684 7.82 2.39 35.83
N ASP A 685 6.75 1.73 35.39
CA ASP A 685 5.68 2.35 34.60
C ASP A 685 4.76 3.24 35.47
N ALA A 686 3.97 4.11 34.84
CA ALA A 686 3.04 5.03 35.49
C ALA A 686 1.95 4.32 36.32
N ASN A 687 1.64 3.06 36.00
CA ASN A 687 0.74 2.20 36.80
C ASN A 687 1.44 1.53 38.00
N GLY A 688 2.73 1.80 38.22
CA GLY A 688 3.56 1.24 39.28
C GLY A 688 4.16 -0.14 38.98
N THR A 689 4.03 -0.65 37.75
CA THR A 689 4.63 -1.94 37.35
C THR A 689 6.14 -1.79 37.21
N LEU A 690 6.90 -2.65 37.90
CA LEU A 690 8.34 -2.78 37.71
C LEU A 690 8.60 -3.51 36.38
N LEU A 691 9.20 -2.81 35.41
CA LEU A 691 9.45 -3.36 34.07
C LEU A 691 10.78 -4.12 34.01
N GLY A 692 11.75 -3.70 34.82
CA GLY A 692 13.05 -4.36 34.93
C GLY A 692 14.16 -3.37 35.28
N VAL A 693 15.40 -3.84 35.15
CA VAL A 693 16.61 -3.06 35.39
C VAL A 693 17.54 -3.11 34.20
N HIS A 694 18.29 -2.04 33.97
CA HIS A 694 19.51 -2.06 33.17
C HIS A 694 20.70 -2.04 34.12
N ARG A 695 21.56 -3.06 34.09
CA ARG A 695 22.81 -3.09 34.87
C ARG A 695 23.95 -2.60 33.99
N LYS A 696 24.73 -1.64 34.50
CA LYS A 696 25.90 -1.06 33.81
C LYS A 696 26.81 -2.20 33.33
N LEU A 697 27.00 -2.29 32.01
CA LEU A 697 27.76 -3.34 31.35
C LEU A 697 29.22 -3.34 31.80
N GLN A 698 29.79 -2.14 31.98
CA GLN A 698 31.18 -1.97 32.36
C GLN A 698 31.34 -0.83 33.38
N PRO A 699 31.52 -1.16 34.67
CA PRO A 699 32.00 -0.19 35.66
C PRO A 699 33.34 0.41 35.23
N THR A 700 33.44 1.74 35.36
CA THR A 700 34.55 2.57 34.91
C THR A 700 35.62 2.67 35.98
N TYR A 701 36.89 2.44 35.61
CA TYR A 701 38.03 2.70 36.50
C TYR A 701 37.86 2.09 37.90
N VAL A 702 37.88 2.90 38.97
CA VAL A 702 37.76 2.42 40.36
C VAL A 702 36.36 1.93 40.74
N GLU A 703 35.33 2.24 39.96
CA GLU A 703 33.98 1.67 40.15
C GLU A 703 34.00 0.12 40.13
N ARG A 704 34.99 -0.47 39.45
CA ARG A 704 35.23 -1.93 39.41
C ARG A 704 35.55 -2.54 40.78
N SER A 705 35.89 -1.71 41.77
CA SER A 705 36.07 -2.14 43.16
C SER A 705 34.77 -2.25 43.94
N VAL A 706 33.66 -1.71 43.41
CA VAL A 706 32.34 -1.67 44.05
C VAL A 706 31.33 -2.53 43.29
N TRP A 707 31.20 -2.34 41.98
CA TRP A 707 30.13 -2.95 41.19
C TRP A 707 30.63 -4.06 40.27
N ALA A 708 29.79 -5.10 40.14
CA ALA A 708 29.92 -6.13 39.12
C ALA A 708 29.41 -5.64 37.76
N GLN A 709 29.75 -6.38 36.70
CA GLN A 709 29.33 -6.10 35.33
C GLN A 709 27.92 -6.64 35.06
N GLY A 710 27.09 -5.81 34.41
CA GLY A 710 25.80 -6.24 33.85
C GLY A 710 25.95 -7.17 32.64
N GLY A 711 24.93 -8.00 32.40
CA GLY A 711 24.82 -8.85 31.21
C GLY A 711 23.94 -8.22 30.12
N GLY A 712 24.05 -8.73 28.89
CA GLY A 712 23.27 -8.24 27.75
C GLY A 712 21.76 -8.45 27.87
N HIS A 713 21.31 -9.37 28.74
CA HIS A 713 19.89 -9.56 29.07
C HIS A 713 19.20 -8.27 29.56
N THR A 714 19.94 -7.41 30.25
CA THR A 714 19.43 -6.15 30.81
C THR A 714 19.61 -4.95 29.86
N LEU A 715 20.27 -5.15 28.71
CA LEU A 715 20.46 -4.14 27.66
C LEU A 715 19.27 -4.15 26.70
N ARG A 716 18.14 -3.63 27.16
CA ARG A 716 16.89 -3.64 26.42
C ARG A 716 16.07 -2.38 26.58
N THR A 717 15.16 -2.14 25.65
CA THR A 717 14.14 -1.10 25.79
C THR A 717 12.95 -1.61 26.62
N TYR A 718 12.28 -0.70 27.32
CA TYR A 718 11.12 -0.96 28.15
C TYR A 718 9.92 -0.20 27.60
N LYS A 719 8.77 -0.88 27.46
CA LYS A 719 7.51 -0.28 26.99
C LYS A 719 6.82 0.40 28.18
N LEU A 720 6.87 1.73 28.21
CA LEU A 720 6.21 2.58 29.23
C LEU A 720 4.91 3.14 28.67
N THR A 721 3.99 3.54 29.56
CA THR A 721 2.73 4.20 29.22
C THR A 721 2.70 5.62 29.79
N ALA A 722 2.55 6.64 28.93
CA ALA A 722 2.21 8.01 29.35
C ALA A 722 0.99 8.51 28.55
N SER A 723 0.13 9.32 29.15
CA SER A 723 -1.16 9.75 28.57
C SER A 723 -1.99 8.62 27.93
N GLY A 724 -1.90 7.41 28.50
CA GLY A 724 -2.60 6.22 28.01
C GLY A 724 -2.04 5.59 26.73
N ARG A 725 -0.84 5.97 26.28
CA ARG A 725 -0.19 5.43 25.05
C ARG A 725 1.21 4.88 25.33
N PRO A 726 1.62 3.79 24.65
CA PRO A 726 2.92 3.17 24.88
C PRO A 726 4.06 3.86 24.13
N PHE A 727 5.25 3.92 24.72
CA PHE A 727 6.52 4.28 24.06
C PHE A 727 7.69 3.46 24.63
N ASN A 728 8.76 3.32 23.84
CA ASN A 728 9.95 2.57 24.24
C ASN A 728 10.99 3.49 24.88
N LEU A 729 11.34 3.22 26.14
CA LEU A 729 12.43 3.85 26.87
C LEU A 729 13.65 2.92 26.89
N GLY A 730 14.80 3.39 26.41
CA GLY A 730 16.08 2.77 26.72
C GLY A 730 16.90 3.69 27.63
N GLY A 731 18.03 3.19 28.13
CA GLY A 731 18.90 3.96 29.01
C GLY A 731 20.26 3.31 29.18
N LEU A 732 21.26 4.14 29.43
CA LEU A 732 22.64 3.75 29.68
C LEU A 732 23.21 4.62 30.81
N CYS A 733 24.25 4.10 31.48
CA CYS A 733 24.94 4.79 32.57
C CYS A 733 26.31 5.32 32.12
N CYS A 734 26.56 6.62 32.31
CA CYS A 734 27.89 7.23 32.19
C CYS A 734 28.61 6.87 30.87
N TRP A 735 29.86 6.40 30.91
CA TRP A 735 30.63 6.10 29.71
C TRP A 735 30.17 4.87 28.92
N GLU A 736 29.09 4.17 29.30
CA GLU A 736 28.44 3.21 28.40
C GLU A 736 27.99 3.85 27.09
N HIS A 737 27.69 5.15 27.11
CA HIS A 737 27.36 5.89 25.89
C HIS A 737 28.55 5.98 24.90
N THR A 738 29.78 5.63 25.31
CA THR A 738 30.92 5.48 24.39
C THR A 738 30.92 4.13 23.67
N MET A 739 30.18 3.14 24.17
CA MET A 739 30.11 1.80 23.59
C MET A 739 29.14 1.80 22.42
N ASN A 740 29.67 1.89 21.19
CA ASN A 740 28.86 1.88 19.97
C ASN A 740 27.92 0.68 19.88
N GLY A 741 28.36 -0.52 20.29
CA GLY A 741 27.52 -1.71 20.31
C GLY A 741 26.35 -1.61 21.28
N ALA A 742 26.53 -1.01 22.46
CA ALA A 742 25.45 -0.84 23.42
C ALA A 742 24.38 0.13 22.91
N ARG A 743 24.82 1.26 22.36
CA ARG A 743 23.91 2.22 21.70
C ARG A 743 23.18 1.57 20.53
N GLN A 744 23.90 0.85 19.67
CA GLN A 744 23.30 0.15 18.52
C GLN A 744 22.26 -0.88 18.96
N ALA A 745 22.50 -1.62 20.05
CA ALA A 745 21.53 -2.58 20.59
C ALA A 745 20.20 -1.91 20.97
N LEU A 746 20.23 -0.77 21.64
CA LEU A 746 19.02 0.00 21.98
C LEU A 746 18.34 0.59 20.73
N ILE A 747 19.13 1.10 19.77
CA ILE A 747 18.63 1.59 18.48
C ILE A 747 17.85 0.50 17.74
N THR A 748 18.41 -0.72 17.63
CA THR A 748 17.76 -1.85 16.97
C THR A 748 16.52 -2.36 17.68
N GLN A 749 16.32 -1.97 18.94
CA GLN A 749 15.14 -2.27 19.75
C GLN A 749 14.11 -1.12 19.72
N HIS A 750 14.20 -0.24 18.72
CA HIS A 750 13.25 0.83 18.43
C HIS A 750 12.98 1.77 19.62
N GLU A 751 14.07 2.24 20.24
CA GLU A 751 14.01 3.29 21.26
C GLU A 751 13.30 4.57 20.75
N HIS A 752 12.47 5.19 21.59
CA HIS A 752 11.82 6.49 21.31
C HIS A 752 12.38 7.61 22.18
N ILE A 753 12.63 7.30 23.46
CA ILE A 753 13.23 8.18 24.45
C ILE A 753 14.42 7.45 25.08
N HIS A 754 15.51 8.16 25.30
CA HIS A 754 16.71 7.65 25.94
C HIS A 754 16.93 8.32 27.31
N ALA A 755 17.16 7.52 28.35
CA ALA A 755 17.48 7.95 29.70
C ALA A 755 18.98 7.83 29.99
N GLY A 756 19.70 8.95 29.93
CA GLY A 756 21.11 9.03 30.27
C GLY A 756 21.31 9.34 31.75
N ALA A 757 21.89 8.41 32.51
CA ALA A 757 22.20 8.60 33.92
C ALA A 757 23.70 8.88 34.13
N TRP A 758 24.02 9.96 34.85
CA TRP A 758 25.40 10.40 35.10
C TRP A 758 25.63 10.80 36.57
N PRO A 759 26.88 10.74 37.08
CA PRO A 759 27.26 11.36 38.34
C PRO A 759 27.70 12.82 38.09
N ALA A 760 28.07 13.53 39.16
CA ALA A 760 28.57 14.89 39.10
C ALA A 760 30.09 14.93 38.83
N LEU A 761 30.56 14.32 37.73
CA LEU A 761 32.00 14.18 37.46
C LEU A 761 32.76 15.52 37.44
N SER A 762 32.10 16.63 37.15
CA SER A 762 32.67 17.99 37.21
C SER A 762 33.06 18.46 38.62
N THR A 763 32.78 17.67 39.67
CA THR A 763 33.29 17.94 41.03
C THR A 763 34.61 17.27 41.34
N MET A 764 35.06 16.33 40.51
CA MET A 764 36.30 15.59 40.71
C MET A 764 37.50 16.37 40.18
N ALA A 765 38.60 16.34 40.93
CA ALA A 765 39.84 17.00 40.57
C ALA A 765 40.36 16.51 39.21
N GLY A 766 40.54 17.44 38.27
CA GLY A 766 40.98 17.17 36.91
C GLY A 766 39.84 16.99 35.90
N PHE A 767 38.59 16.81 36.35
CA PHE A 767 37.43 16.64 35.49
C PHE A 767 36.57 17.91 35.35
N GLU A 768 36.84 18.95 36.14
CA GLU A 768 35.98 20.13 36.19
C GLU A 768 35.76 20.85 34.85
N PRO A 769 36.79 21.02 33.98
CA PRO A 769 36.58 21.69 32.70
C PRO A 769 36.06 20.76 31.59
N VAL A 770 36.04 19.44 31.80
CA VAL A 770 35.83 18.45 30.71
C VAL A 770 34.59 17.58 30.88
N ALA A 771 34.16 17.28 32.11
CA ALA A 771 33.08 16.33 32.36
C ALA A 771 31.78 16.73 31.65
N ASP A 772 31.28 17.93 31.91
CA ASP A 772 30.03 18.43 31.32
C ASP A 772 30.06 18.44 29.78
N SER A 773 31.22 18.79 29.20
CA SER A 773 31.41 18.80 27.74
C SER A 773 31.33 17.40 27.13
N GLN A 774 31.82 16.39 27.84
CA GLN A 774 31.79 15.00 27.40
C GLN A 774 30.37 14.42 27.52
N ILE A 775 29.66 14.75 28.60
CA ILE A 775 28.24 14.40 28.77
C ILE A 775 27.44 14.99 27.60
N GLU A 776 27.57 16.29 27.35
CA GLU A 776 26.86 16.96 26.25
C GLU A 776 27.15 16.29 24.90
N ALA A 777 28.43 16.02 24.60
CA ALA A 777 28.83 15.40 23.35
C ALA A 777 28.19 14.02 23.17
N LEU A 778 28.20 13.18 24.20
CA LEU A 778 27.62 11.83 24.10
C LEU A 778 26.10 11.83 24.06
N MET A 779 25.44 12.71 24.80
CA MET A 779 23.98 12.82 24.77
C MET A 779 23.49 13.32 23.40
N LYS A 780 24.16 14.35 22.84
CA LYS A 780 23.87 14.82 21.48
C LYS A 780 24.20 13.78 20.42
N ALA A 781 25.32 13.07 20.58
CA ALA A 781 25.67 11.98 19.66
C ALA A 781 24.60 10.90 19.66
N HIS A 782 24.12 10.46 20.82
CA HIS A 782 23.05 9.46 20.89
C HIS A 782 21.73 9.99 20.32
N ALA A 783 21.33 11.22 20.66
CA ALA A 783 20.14 11.87 20.10
C ALA A 783 20.16 11.84 18.57
N LEU A 784 21.29 12.21 17.96
CA LEU A 784 21.45 12.26 16.51
C LEU A 784 21.52 10.88 15.85
N THR A 785 22.30 9.96 16.42
CA THR A 785 22.53 8.65 15.79
C THR A 785 21.36 7.70 15.97
N ALA A 786 20.66 7.78 17.10
CA ALA A 786 19.45 7.00 17.34
C ALA A 786 18.19 7.67 16.79
N GLN A 787 18.27 8.99 16.58
CA GLN A 787 17.12 9.85 16.25
C GLN A 787 15.99 9.69 17.27
N VAL A 788 16.33 9.92 18.52
CA VAL A 788 15.45 9.79 19.69
C VAL A 788 15.56 11.03 20.56
N PHE A 789 14.56 11.28 21.39
CA PHE A 789 14.68 12.30 22.43
C PHE A 789 15.59 11.78 23.54
N VAL A 790 16.49 12.61 24.06
CA VAL A 790 17.40 12.23 25.15
C VAL A 790 17.07 13.06 26.39
N ILE A 791 16.81 12.39 27.50
CA ILE A 791 16.67 12.97 28.82
C ILE A 791 17.90 12.55 29.61
N THR A 792 18.70 13.50 30.04
CA THR A 792 19.94 13.24 30.77
C THR A 792 19.89 13.87 32.15
N ALA A 793 20.14 13.06 33.17
CA ALA A 793 20.10 13.46 34.57
C ALA A 793 21.45 13.20 35.24
N SER A 794 21.94 14.24 35.92
CA SER A 794 23.19 14.25 36.66
C SER A 794 22.97 15.11 37.90
N ASN A 795 23.14 14.52 39.08
CA ASN A 795 23.04 15.22 40.35
C ASN A 795 24.23 16.16 40.56
N TYR A 796 24.13 17.00 41.59
CA TYR A 796 25.27 17.71 42.16
C TYR A 796 25.73 17.03 43.46
N VAL A 797 26.96 17.31 43.88
CA VAL A 797 27.47 16.92 45.20
C VAL A 797 27.09 17.99 46.21
N ASP A 798 26.39 17.61 47.27
CA ASP A 798 26.07 18.51 48.38
C ASP A 798 27.00 18.31 49.58
N ASP A 799 26.87 19.19 50.58
CA ASP A 799 27.70 19.15 51.78
C ASP A 799 27.53 17.84 52.56
N THR A 800 26.37 17.18 52.48
CA THR A 800 26.12 15.91 53.19
C THR A 800 27.07 14.81 52.73
N CYS A 801 27.41 14.78 51.44
CA CYS A 801 28.39 13.86 50.89
C CYS A 801 29.80 14.16 51.40
N ILE A 802 30.21 15.44 51.38
CA ILE A 802 31.55 15.87 51.79
C ILE A 802 31.77 15.62 53.29
N GLU A 803 30.81 16.02 54.12
CA GLU A 803 30.85 15.83 55.57
C GLU A 803 30.85 14.35 55.97
N TRP A 804 30.09 13.52 55.24
CA TRP A 804 30.09 12.08 55.49
C TRP A 804 31.46 11.46 55.20
N MET A 805 32.10 11.83 54.09
CA MET A 805 33.44 11.34 53.75
C MET A 805 34.47 11.79 54.79
N GLU A 806 34.47 13.07 55.16
CA GLU A 806 35.40 13.59 56.16
C GLU A 806 35.25 12.89 57.52
N LYS A 807 34.00 12.70 57.97
CA LYS A 807 33.70 12.07 59.26
C LYS A 807 34.10 10.59 59.32
N ASN A 808 33.92 9.84 58.23
CA ASN A 808 34.08 8.38 58.24
C ASN A 808 35.43 7.92 57.68
N LEU A 809 36.04 8.69 56.79
CA LEU A 809 37.26 8.33 56.07
C LEU A 809 38.40 9.36 56.22
N GLY A 810 38.13 10.54 56.80
CA GLY A 810 39.11 11.61 56.98
C GLY A 810 39.09 12.63 55.85
N LYS A 811 39.86 13.71 55.96
CA LYS A 811 39.87 14.80 54.96
C LYS A 811 40.36 14.35 53.59
N GLN A 812 39.81 14.96 52.54
CA GLN A 812 40.19 14.75 51.14
C GLN A 812 40.11 16.07 50.34
N GLU A 813 40.84 16.17 49.23
CA GLU A 813 40.91 17.37 48.37
C GLU A 813 40.48 17.11 46.91
N PHE A 814 40.02 15.90 46.61
CA PHE A 814 39.73 15.43 45.25
C PHE A 814 38.31 15.67 44.77
N VAL A 815 37.33 15.80 45.68
CA VAL A 815 35.92 16.01 45.35
C VAL A 815 35.39 17.22 46.10
N LYS A 816 34.66 18.12 45.42
CA LYS A 816 34.05 19.32 46.01
C LYS A 816 32.52 19.35 45.85
N ALA A 817 31.84 20.23 46.57
CA ALA A 817 30.41 20.46 46.37
C ALA A 817 30.13 21.16 45.02
N GLY A 818 28.93 20.94 44.47
CA GLY A 818 28.47 21.49 43.19
C GLY A 818 28.45 20.48 42.04
N GLY A 819 28.67 20.96 40.82
CA GLY A 819 28.66 20.15 39.60
C GLY A 819 27.25 19.79 39.12
N GLY A 820 27.17 18.67 38.38
CA GLY A 820 25.95 18.17 37.78
C GLY A 820 25.60 18.83 36.45
N TRP A 821 25.04 18.05 35.52
CA TRP A 821 24.64 18.51 34.18
C TRP A 821 23.37 17.79 33.69
N SER A 822 22.22 18.45 33.72
CA SER A 822 20.93 17.84 33.35
C SER A 822 20.21 18.58 32.23
N ALA A 823 19.65 17.86 31.26
CA ALA A 823 19.03 18.44 30.06
C ALA A 823 17.97 17.52 29.44
N VAL A 824 17.15 18.09 28.55
CA VAL A 824 16.30 17.37 27.59
C VAL A 824 16.68 17.82 26.18
N ILE A 825 16.97 16.87 25.29
CA ILE A 825 17.57 17.10 23.98
C ILE A 825 16.68 16.49 22.89
N HIS A 826 16.42 17.27 21.84
CA HIS A 826 15.71 16.86 20.62
C HIS A 826 16.60 15.95 19.74
N PRO A 827 16.03 15.03 18.92
CA PRO A 827 16.79 14.17 18.01
C PRO A 827 17.82 14.86 17.10
N PHE A 828 17.61 16.14 16.77
CA PHE A 828 18.58 16.99 16.04
C PHE A 828 19.45 17.88 16.94
N CYS A 829 19.77 17.40 18.14
CA CYS A 829 20.74 17.98 19.08
C CYS A 829 20.39 19.35 19.68
N SER A 830 19.19 19.90 19.43
CA SER A 830 18.75 21.12 20.09
C SER A 830 18.31 20.82 21.53
N PHE A 831 18.56 21.74 22.45
CA PHE A 831 18.03 21.65 23.81
C PHE A 831 16.55 22.02 23.81
N LEU A 832 15.72 21.14 24.39
CA LEU A 832 14.33 21.45 24.73
C LEU A 832 14.24 22.05 26.14
N ALA A 833 15.11 21.60 27.04
CA ALA A 833 15.31 22.20 28.36
C ALA A 833 16.74 21.96 28.86
N GLY A 834 17.24 22.88 29.69
CA GLY A 834 18.62 22.85 30.19
C GLY A 834 19.65 23.38 29.18
N PRO A 835 20.95 23.09 29.38
CA PRO A 835 21.49 22.34 30.52
C PRO A 835 21.36 23.13 31.84
N HIS A 836 21.11 22.43 32.93
CA HIS A 836 21.11 22.97 34.30
C HIS A 836 22.28 22.36 35.09
N THR A 837 23.00 23.22 35.80
CA THR A 837 24.21 22.87 36.58
C THR A 837 24.19 23.60 37.93
N GLY A 838 24.99 23.12 38.89
CA GLY A 838 25.11 23.73 40.22
C GLY A 838 24.20 23.10 41.27
N ALA A 839 24.12 23.70 42.47
CA ALA A 839 23.47 23.07 43.63
C ALA A 839 21.95 23.32 43.74
N GLU A 840 21.32 23.92 42.74
CA GLU A 840 19.88 24.21 42.78
C GLU A 840 19.06 23.00 42.34
N GLU A 841 18.26 22.43 43.25
CA GLU A 841 17.36 21.33 42.91
C GLU A 841 16.29 21.75 41.90
N LYS A 842 16.18 21.00 40.79
CA LYS A 842 15.26 21.32 39.70
C LYS A 842 14.79 20.08 38.95
N LEU A 843 13.52 20.07 38.57
CA LEU A 843 13.01 19.19 37.53
C LEU A 843 13.20 19.91 36.19
N VAL A 844 14.19 19.51 35.40
CA VAL A 844 14.49 20.10 34.09
C VAL A 844 13.44 19.59 33.09
N LYS A 845 12.30 20.30 33.04
CA LYS A 845 11.07 19.89 32.36
C LYS A 845 11.02 20.35 30.90
N ALA A 846 10.57 19.48 30.01
CA ALA A 846 10.24 19.78 28.62
C ALA A 846 9.01 19.00 28.12
N GLU A 847 8.32 19.54 27.11
CA GLU A 847 7.36 18.79 26.30
C GLU A 847 8.12 18.14 25.13
N VAL A 848 7.89 16.85 24.94
CA VAL A 848 8.48 16.03 23.88
C VAL A 848 7.37 15.58 22.96
N ASP A 849 7.48 15.88 21.67
CA ASP A 849 6.50 15.52 20.64
C ASP A 849 7.01 14.33 19.83
N LEU A 850 6.55 13.11 20.17
CA LEU A 850 6.98 11.88 19.50
C LEU A 850 6.54 11.80 18.04
N SER A 851 5.59 12.63 17.57
CA SER A 851 5.24 12.71 16.14
C SER A 851 6.45 13.16 15.29
N GLN A 852 7.36 13.92 15.89
CA GLN A 852 8.56 14.43 15.24
C GLN A 852 9.55 13.30 14.90
N LEU A 853 9.47 12.14 15.58
CA LEU A 853 10.33 10.99 15.30
C LEU A 853 10.19 10.51 13.85
N GLY A 854 8.97 10.53 13.30
CA GLY A 854 8.74 10.18 11.90
C GLY A 854 9.47 11.13 10.95
N GLN A 855 9.39 12.44 11.20
CA GLN A 855 10.03 13.46 10.36
C GLN A 855 11.56 13.39 10.42
N VAL A 856 12.14 13.21 11.60
CA VAL A 856 13.60 13.08 11.73
C VAL A 856 14.08 11.79 11.07
N LYS A 857 13.33 10.69 11.19
CA LYS A 857 13.64 9.39 10.56
C LYS A 857 13.56 9.38 9.05
N VAL A 858 12.91 10.35 8.40
CA VAL A 858 13.04 10.54 6.95
C VAL A 858 14.50 10.79 6.54
N TRP A 859 15.28 11.46 7.38
CA TRP A 859 16.64 11.89 7.02
C TRP A 859 17.70 10.83 7.31
N VAL A 860 17.66 10.16 8.46
CA VAL A 860 18.75 9.27 8.93
C VAL A 860 18.22 8.09 9.78
N ASP A 861 17.31 7.28 9.24
CA ASP A 861 16.79 6.11 9.98
C ASP A 861 17.85 5.00 10.11
N ALA A 862 18.52 4.97 11.26
CA ALA A 862 19.59 4.05 11.61
C ALA A 862 19.16 2.57 11.66
N THR A 863 17.85 2.29 11.80
CA THR A 863 17.30 0.92 11.73
C THR A 863 16.73 0.58 10.36
N GLY A 864 16.39 1.61 9.56
CA GLY A 864 15.82 1.47 8.23
C GLY A 864 16.85 1.73 7.14
N HIS A 865 16.64 2.77 6.34
CA HIS A 865 17.37 3.00 5.09
C HIS A 865 18.85 3.37 5.26
N TYR A 866 19.31 3.75 6.46
CA TYR A 866 20.74 3.94 6.76
C TYR A 866 21.44 2.67 7.28
N SER A 867 20.71 1.59 7.58
CA SER A 867 21.28 0.39 8.22
C SER A 867 22.19 -0.45 7.30
N ARG A 868 21.94 -0.42 5.98
CA ARG A 868 22.71 -1.16 4.95
C ARG A 868 23.01 -2.63 5.36
N PRO A 869 21.98 -3.47 5.62
CA PRO A 869 22.14 -4.80 6.20
C PRO A 869 22.87 -5.80 5.30
N GLU A 870 22.97 -5.50 4.00
CA GLU A 870 23.79 -6.23 3.05
C GLU A 870 25.30 -6.00 3.24
N ILE A 871 25.69 -4.95 3.97
CA ILE A 871 27.08 -4.58 4.29
C ILE A 871 27.38 -4.77 5.78
N LEU A 872 26.53 -4.25 6.66
CA LEU A 872 26.76 -4.20 8.10
C LEU A 872 25.75 -5.11 8.83
N LYS A 873 26.26 -6.06 9.62
CA LYS A 873 25.44 -6.95 10.44
C LYS A 873 25.80 -6.78 11.90
N PHE A 874 24.79 -6.57 12.75
CA PHE A 874 24.96 -6.40 14.18
C PHE A 874 24.09 -7.42 14.92
N SER A 875 24.66 -8.07 15.94
CA SER A 875 23.96 -8.93 16.89
C SER A 875 24.64 -8.85 18.25
N PHE A 876 23.91 -9.11 19.32
CA PHE A 876 24.44 -9.19 20.68
C PHE A 876 23.80 -10.36 21.44
N ASP A 877 24.46 -10.81 22.51
CA ASP A 877 23.97 -11.88 23.36
C ASP A 877 23.07 -11.30 24.47
N ASP A 878 21.80 -11.66 24.44
CA ASP A 878 20.75 -11.22 25.37
C ASP A 878 20.38 -12.29 26.42
N GLN A 879 21.15 -13.37 26.50
CA GLN A 879 20.86 -14.47 27.41
C GLN A 879 21.08 -14.05 28.87
N PRO A 880 20.21 -14.52 29.79
CA PRO A 880 20.34 -14.20 31.22
C PRO A 880 21.61 -14.81 31.79
N LEU A 881 22.46 -13.97 32.37
CA LEU A 881 23.75 -14.36 32.92
C LEU A 881 23.62 -14.63 34.43
N TRP A 882 22.98 -13.71 35.14
CA TRP A 882 22.87 -13.73 36.59
C TRP A 882 21.71 -14.62 37.06
N ALA A 883 21.82 -15.15 38.29
CA ALA A 883 20.84 -16.12 38.81
C ALA A 883 19.42 -15.55 38.91
N ASP A 884 19.30 -14.28 39.26
CA ASP A 884 18.03 -13.56 39.35
C ASP A 884 17.42 -13.23 37.97
N GLU A 885 18.25 -13.04 36.94
CA GLU A 885 17.80 -12.92 35.54
C GLU A 885 17.22 -14.25 35.03
N LYS A 886 17.82 -15.38 35.41
CA LYS A 886 17.35 -16.74 35.04
C LYS A 886 16.01 -17.08 35.71
N LEU A 887 15.83 -16.66 36.96
CA LEU A 887 14.57 -16.85 37.70
C LEU A 887 13.43 -16.01 37.11
N ALA A 888 13.72 -14.79 36.66
CA ALA A 888 12.73 -13.91 36.03
C ALA A 888 12.32 -14.36 34.61
N SER A 889 13.13 -15.16 33.92
CA SER A 889 12.92 -15.59 32.52
C SER A 889 12.21 -16.95 32.37
N GLY A 890 11.71 -17.54 33.45
CA GLY A 890 10.82 -18.72 33.39
C GLY A 890 11.47 -20.03 32.93
N ARG A 891 12.81 -20.13 32.85
CA ARG A 891 13.51 -21.40 32.57
C ARG A 891 14.12 -22.01 33.84
N LEU A 892 13.28 -22.69 34.60
CA LEU A 892 13.66 -23.92 35.31
C LEU A 892 12.50 -24.91 35.14
N SER A 893 12.53 -25.67 34.05
CA SER A 893 11.82 -26.94 33.95
C SER A 893 12.38 -27.88 35.01
N ALA A 894 11.47 -28.37 35.87
CA ALA A 894 11.56 -29.61 36.63
C ALA A 894 12.94 -29.99 37.23
N VAL A 895 13.05 -29.80 38.54
CA VAL A 895 13.71 -30.80 39.39
C VAL A 895 12.95 -32.11 39.21
N GLU A 896 13.43 -33.02 38.36
CA GLU A 896 13.12 -34.44 38.52
C GLU A 896 13.99 -34.99 39.66
N ASN A 897 13.39 -35.01 40.85
CA ASN A 897 13.68 -36.03 41.83
C ASN A 897 13.17 -37.36 41.28
N SER A 898 14.05 -38.18 40.71
CA SER A 898 13.79 -39.59 40.43
C SER A 898 14.62 -40.42 41.41
N PRO A 899 14.02 -41.13 42.38
CA PRO A 899 14.74 -42.08 43.21
C PRO A 899 14.89 -43.41 42.45
N GLY A 900 16.13 -43.79 42.19
CA GLY A 900 16.55 -45.18 42.01
C GLY A 900 16.33 -45.79 40.61
N GLU A 901 17.43 -45.94 39.87
CA GLU A 901 17.68 -47.14 39.08
C GLU A 901 19.21 -47.35 38.95
N GLU A 902 19.66 -48.56 39.27
CA GLU A 902 21.06 -48.99 39.26
C GLU A 902 21.67 -49.02 37.84
N PRO A 903 22.99 -48.82 37.69
CA PRO A 903 23.64 -48.87 36.39
C PRO A 903 23.91 -50.32 35.96
N VAL A 904 23.40 -50.72 34.79
CA VAL A 904 23.83 -51.94 34.07
C VAL A 904 24.85 -51.55 32.98
N PRO A 905 25.92 -52.35 32.75
CA PRO A 905 27.14 -51.87 32.11
C PRO A 905 27.10 -51.93 30.57
N LYS A 906 28.00 -51.12 29.99
CA LYS A 906 28.45 -51.09 28.60
C LYS A 906 28.53 -52.47 27.93
N GLU A 907 28.10 -52.53 26.67
CA GLU A 907 28.79 -53.31 25.64
C GLU A 907 28.67 -52.66 24.25
N SER A 908 29.72 -52.89 23.48
CA SER A 908 30.17 -52.32 22.20
C SER A 908 29.26 -52.50 20.97
N VAL A 909 29.29 -51.56 20.02
CA VAL A 909 30.05 -51.56 18.73
C VAL A 909 30.02 -50.15 18.15
#